data_AF-A0A9R0RI42-F1
#
_entry.id   AF-A0A9R0RI42-F1
#
_cell.length_a   1.000
_cell.length_b   1.000
_cell.length_c   1.000
_cell.angle_alpha   90.00
_cell.angle_beta   90.00
_cell.angle_gamma   90.00
#
_symmetry.space_group_name_H-M   'P 1'
#
loop_
_entity.id
_entity.type
_entity.pdbx_description
1 polymer ?
#
loop_
_entity_poly.entity_id
_entity_poly.type
_entity_poly.pdbx_seq_one_letter_code
_entity_poly.pdbx_strand_id
1 'polypeptide(L)'
;MAADPAADSVAAAISAAMDWRSSPDARNAAFAYLESVKSGDVRALASTSFLLVRKHQASEIRLHGFKMLQHLVRLRWEELSVAERNEFANLTINLLSEVIGPHEEWALKSQTAALVAEVVRREGVTLLNTLLPSIVSLSNAGPVEAELGSMILRWLPEDITVHNEDLEGDKRRALLRGLTEALPQILPLLYSLVEKHFVAALSEHTRQQMELAKHHVGTVTAVLNAINAYAEWAPVTDLAKYGLIHGCGSLLSYSDFRLLACEFFKIVCHRKRPADVAVCEYDAAMSNIFQVLMNISQEFLTKSRMQPMAIDESEYEFGVCICETVVALGSSNMQCILVDGARTSHFLQQMLEYYQHYRIALHFQSLLFWLVALREPSKAKSVARVSGDTSPAGNFGSVGVSSTEKEKKGVSLFITDEIYSTLLDVSFKRMLKKSANSSSSLLELWNEELEGKSDFSNYRTKLLDLIRVIASQRPVIAAANIVQRINVVSGDANQTTKSPQDLDAMVGAQLGLETVVSAIFDGSGDYAKTDHEAKFQIHRTFEGLLQQLLSLKWTEPSLIVIHGHYLDSLGLYLRHYPDVVASVVNKLFELLTSLPITIQQQGPSNNSRQARLQICSSFIRISRAADKALLPHMKNIADTMAYLQGEGRLLRAEHDHLCEAFLIMASSSGIQQQQEVLAWLLEPLNKTWTQVEWQTAYLSDPSGLTDMFADTQFMWSIYHTVTFFEKALKRSGTKRSTTAPQAAITTTTATGYLHPMSSHLSWILPPLLRLLRCIHALWAEPFAQSLTGEIKAAKSMTISEQASLLGETSKPTKGQVAPADGLLDVQREGESKENNIRNWLRGVRDSGYNLIGLAATLGEAFFRCIDGSSVILALMENVQIWTANLLQPIFVHCQQALDYSWSSLLREGRAKVPDSFGNISGSELKVEVMEEKLLRDLTREVCSVLWVLALPGLNSGLPSLEQLGPVNRIDSSLKSLESFASSSLTGFLMLNVGTALPALRITVEVFSWTDSEAVTKVIPFCGALIHLAVATNRAELRQFVGNDLFSSIIQGLSVELNAVVSAELIGLCREIYLYLSDKDSAPKQVLLSLSDMKQEDLLAFDDCLSKTASPKEQKQHMRNLLLLATGNKLKALASQKTTNIITNVTTRNRGTVAHNGPSAEEDDHIGLAGLS
;
A
#
# COMPACT_ATOMS: atom_id res chain seq x y z
N MET A 1 -24.48 38.38 -46.74
CA MET A 1 -24.07 37.54 -45.60
C MET A 1 -24.69 38.16 -44.36
N ALA A 2 -25.82 37.62 -43.90
CA ALA A 2 -26.46 38.12 -42.68
C ALA A 2 -25.76 37.45 -41.49
N ALA A 3 -25.28 38.25 -40.54
CA ALA A 3 -24.86 37.77 -39.23
C ALA A 3 -26.08 37.11 -38.56
N ASP A 4 -25.92 35.89 -38.05
CA ASP A 4 -26.94 35.26 -37.25
C ASP A 4 -26.90 35.92 -35.86
N PRO A 5 -27.90 36.71 -35.46
CA PRO A 5 -27.89 37.46 -34.20
C PRO A 5 -27.76 36.54 -32.97
N ALA A 6 -28.12 35.25 -33.11
CA ALA A 6 -27.93 34.27 -32.06
C ALA A 6 -26.45 33.96 -31.82
N ALA A 7 -25.63 33.83 -32.86
CA ALA A 7 -24.21 33.51 -32.75
C ALA A 7 -23.40 34.66 -32.13
N ASP A 8 -23.69 35.90 -32.51
CA ASP A 8 -23.04 37.09 -31.93
C ASP A 8 -23.38 37.24 -30.44
N SER A 9 -24.62 36.94 -30.05
CA SER A 9 -25.06 36.97 -28.65
C SER A 9 -24.35 35.90 -27.81
N VAL A 10 -24.15 34.70 -28.36
CA VAL A 10 -23.40 33.62 -27.68
C VAL A 10 -21.91 33.96 -27.59
N ALA A 11 -21.31 34.50 -28.64
CA ALA A 11 -19.92 34.97 -28.62
C ALA A 11 -19.70 36.04 -27.52
N ALA A 12 -20.60 37.02 -27.43
CA ALA A 12 -20.54 38.06 -26.40
C ALA A 12 -20.68 37.47 -24.98
N ALA A 13 -21.56 36.48 -24.79
CA ALA A 13 -21.69 35.79 -23.51
C ALA A 13 -20.42 35.00 -23.13
N ILE A 14 -19.77 34.33 -24.10
CA ILE A 14 -18.50 33.63 -23.88
C ILE A 14 -17.42 34.64 -23.44
N SER A 15 -17.28 35.75 -24.15
CA SER A 15 -16.32 36.80 -23.79
C SER A 15 -16.58 37.38 -22.40
N ALA A 16 -17.84 37.65 -22.06
CA ALA A 16 -18.21 38.15 -20.74
C ALA A 16 -17.92 37.13 -19.62
N ALA A 17 -18.14 35.84 -19.86
CA ALA A 17 -17.87 34.78 -18.89
C ALA A 17 -16.37 34.57 -18.63
N MET A 18 -15.53 34.72 -19.68
CA MET A 18 -14.09 34.50 -19.62
C MET A 18 -13.28 35.74 -19.22
N ASP A 19 -13.83 36.95 -19.38
CA ASP A 19 -13.16 38.19 -19.00
C ASP A 19 -13.12 38.37 -17.47
N TRP A 20 -11.90 38.43 -16.92
CA TRP A 20 -11.65 38.67 -15.50
C TRP A 20 -12.11 40.06 -15.03
N ARG A 21 -12.32 41.01 -15.95
CA ARG A 21 -12.84 42.36 -15.66
C ARG A 21 -14.36 42.40 -15.53
N SER A 22 -15.07 41.35 -15.95
CA SER A 22 -16.53 41.27 -15.84
C SER A 22 -16.97 41.08 -14.39
N SER A 23 -18.06 41.78 -14.00
CA SER A 23 -18.62 41.65 -12.65
C SER A 23 -19.12 40.21 -12.40
N PRO A 24 -19.18 39.75 -11.13
CA PRO A 24 -19.75 38.44 -10.79
C PRO A 24 -21.17 38.26 -11.34
N ASP A 25 -22.01 39.29 -11.30
CA ASP A 25 -23.38 39.24 -11.82
C ASP A 25 -23.42 39.09 -13.35
N ALA A 26 -22.55 39.81 -14.07
CA ALA A 26 -22.44 39.69 -15.52
C ALA A 26 -21.93 38.30 -15.94
N ARG A 27 -20.95 37.74 -15.22
CA ARG A 27 -20.46 36.36 -15.45
C ARG A 27 -21.54 35.32 -15.15
N ASN A 28 -22.30 35.48 -14.06
CA ASN A 28 -23.40 34.58 -13.73
C ASN A 28 -24.51 34.63 -14.77
N ALA A 29 -24.88 35.84 -15.25
CA ALA A 29 -25.88 36.00 -16.31
C ALA A 29 -25.41 35.38 -17.64
N ALA A 30 -24.14 35.61 -18.01
CA ALA A 30 -23.55 35.00 -19.19
C ALA A 30 -23.49 33.47 -19.10
N PHE A 31 -23.10 32.92 -17.95
CA PHE A 31 -23.09 31.47 -17.71
C PHE A 31 -24.49 30.88 -17.79
N ALA A 32 -25.48 31.49 -17.12
CA ALA A 32 -26.87 31.03 -17.18
C ALA A 32 -27.43 31.06 -18.61
N TYR A 33 -27.08 32.08 -19.39
CA TYR A 33 -27.45 32.15 -20.81
C TYR A 33 -26.79 31.01 -21.62
N LEU A 34 -25.50 30.74 -21.43
CA LEU A 34 -24.81 29.64 -22.12
C LEU A 34 -25.40 28.26 -21.77
N GLU A 35 -25.77 28.04 -20.50
CA GLU A 35 -26.47 26.82 -20.08
C GLU A 35 -27.87 26.73 -20.70
N SER A 36 -28.59 27.86 -20.83
CA SER A 36 -29.88 27.89 -21.52
C SER A 36 -29.76 27.47 -22.99
N VAL A 37 -28.69 27.91 -23.68
CA VAL A 37 -28.41 27.54 -25.08
C VAL A 37 -28.06 26.04 -25.19
N LYS A 38 -27.27 25.50 -24.26
CA LYS A 38 -26.96 24.05 -24.21
C LYS A 38 -28.20 23.19 -23.96
N SER A 39 -29.12 23.64 -23.11
CA SER A 39 -30.37 22.94 -22.79
C SER A 39 -31.50 23.14 -23.80
N GLY A 40 -31.35 24.11 -24.72
CA GLY A 40 -32.36 24.49 -25.71
C GLY A 40 -32.50 23.52 -26.88
N ASP A 41 -32.94 24.02 -28.03
CA ASP A 41 -33.07 23.23 -29.26
C ASP A 41 -31.71 22.76 -29.79
N VAL A 42 -31.59 21.47 -30.08
CA VAL A 42 -30.34 20.82 -30.54
C VAL A 42 -29.90 21.36 -31.89
N ARG A 43 -30.84 21.68 -32.79
CA ARG A 43 -30.53 22.21 -34.12
C ARG A 43 -29.93 23.61 -34.04
N ALA A 44 -30.53 24.46 -33.23
CA ALA A 44 -30.00 25.79 -32.92
C ALA A 44 -28.63 25.71 -32.25
N LEU A 45 -28.47 24.80 -31.26
CA LEU A 45 -27.18 24.56 -30.62
C LEU A 45 -26.10 24.16 -31.64
N ALA A 46 -26.40 23.20 -32.52
CA ALA A 46 -25.47 22.76 -33.56
C ALA A 46 -25.12 23.90 -34.52
N SER A 47 -26.13 24.59 -35.09
CA SER A 47 -25.92 25.65 -36.08
C SER A 47 -25.12 26.82 -35.50
N THR A 48 -25.47 27.27 -34.28
CA THR A 48 -24.73 28.34 -33.60
C THR A 48 -23.31 27.89 -33.26
N SER A 49 -23.11 26.66 -32.79
CA SER A 49 -21.76 26.19 -32.45
C SER A 49 -20.86 26.06 -33.67
N PHE A 50 -21.38 25.58 -34.81
CA PHE A 50 -20.61 25.55 -36.07
C PHE A 50 -20.25 26.95 -36.58
N LEU A 51 -21.08 27.97 -36.32
CA LEU A 51 -20.75 29.37 -36.66
C LEU A 51 -19.63 29.94 -35.76
N LEU A 52 -19.61 29.58 -34.48
CA LEU A 52 -18.61 30.04 -33.51
C LEU A 52 -17.21 29.49 -33.78
N VAL A 53 -17.11 28.31 -34.42
CA VAL A 53 -15.84 27.61 -34.68
C VAL A 53 -15.06 28.16 -35.89
N ARG A 54 -15.70 28.97 -36.75
CA ARG A 54 -15.09 29.52 -37.98
C ARG A 54 -13.89 30.44 -37.69
N LYS A 55 -12.94 30.51 -38.64
CA LYS A 55 -11.70 31.30 -38.53
C LYS A 55 -11.87 32.79 -38.20
N HIS A 56 -13.04 33.38 -38.41
CA HIS A 56 -13.28 34.81 -38.12
C HIS A 56 -13.46 35.14 -36.63
N GLN A 57 -13.68 34.13 -35.76
CA GLN A 57 -13.83 34.33 -34.31
C GLN A 57 -12.48 34.23 -33.59
N ALA A 58 -12.39 34.82 -32.39
CA ALA A 58 -11.23 34.66 -31.50
C ALA A 58 -11.02 33.20 -31.05
N SER A 59 -9.79 32.80 -30.73
CA SER A 59 -9.45 31.40 -30.40
C SER A 59 -10.20 30.91 -29.16
N GLU A 60 -10.44 31.76 -28.16
CA GLU A 60 -11.19 31.42 -26.95
C GLU A 60 -12.66 31.10 -27.25
N ILE A 61 -13.27 31.86 -28.16
CA ILE A 61 -14.66 31.66 -28.61
C ILE A 61 -14.76 30.36 -29.41
N ARG A 62 -13.82 30.14 -30.32
CA ARG A 62 -13.75 28.90 -31.12
C ARG A 62 -13.58 27.67 -30.22
N LEU A 63 -12.73 27.75 -29.21
CA LEU A 63 -12.52 26.68 -28.23
C LEU A 63 -13.80 26.37 -27.45
N HIS A 64 -14.55 27.39 -27.02
CA HIS A 64 -15.84 27.18 -26.36
C HIS A 64 -16.89 26.59 -27.32
N GLY A 65 -16.90 27.04 -28.58
CA GLY A 65 -17.74 26.47 -29.63
C GLY A 65 -17.49 24.97 -29.85
N PHE A 66 -16.22 24.54 -29.88
CA PHE A 66 -15.88 23.12 -29.92
C PHE A 66 -16.40 22.34 -28.71
N LYS A 67 -16.30 22.90 -27.49
CA LYS A 67 -16.87 22.28 -26.29
C LYS A 67 -18.38 22.15 -26.35
N MET A 68 -19.08 23.10 -26.97
CA MET A 68 -20.53 23.02 -27.18
C MET A 68 -20.91 21.93 -28.19
N LEU A 69 -20.13 21.78 -29.28
CA LEU A 69 -20.29 20.67 -30.22
C LEU A 69 -20.05 19.31 -29.54
N GLN A 70 -18.97 19.18 -28.75
CA GLN A 70 -18.69 17.96 -27.97
C GLN A 70 -19.79 17.68 -26.95
N HIS A 71 -20.33 18.69 -26.25
CA HIS A 71 -21.45 18.50 -25.34
C HIS A 71 -22.67 17.89 -26.05
N LEU A 72 -22.98 18.38 -27.26
CA LEU A 72 -24.05 17.85 -28.09
C LEU A 72 -23.79 16.38 -28.46
N VAL A 73 -22.60 16.05 -28.96
CA VAL A 73 -22.23 14.67 -29.37
C VAL A 73 -22.17 13.70 -28.18
N ARG A 74 -21.68 14.14 -27.01
CA ARG A 74 -21.67 13.31 -25.80
C ARG A 74 -23.06 13.06 -25.24
N LEU A 75 -23.87 14.09 -25.07
CA LEU A 75 -25.05 13.99 -24.19
C LEU A 75 -26.38 13.96 -24.95
N ARG A 76 -26.43 14.54 -26.15
CA ARG A 76 -27.68 14.80 -26.88
C ARG A 76 -27.67 14.27 -28.31
N TRP A 77 -26.75 13.37 -28.64
CA TRP A 77 -26.61 12.78 -29.98
C TRP A 77 -27.89 12.06 -30.45
N GLU A 78 -28.58 11.40 -29.52
CA GLU A 78 -29.77 10.62 -29.87
C GLU A 78 -30.98 11.48 -30.28
N GLU A 79 -30.99 12.77 -29.93
CA GLU A 79 -32.05 13.71 -30.31
C GLU A 79 -31.98 14.13 -31.78
N LEU A 80 -30.83 13.94 -32.45
CA LEU A 80 -30.68 14.16 -33.88
C LEU A 80 -31.24 12.97 -34.67
N SER A 81 -31.92 13.24 -35.79
CA SER A 81 -32.29 12.22 -36.75
C SER A 81 -31.06 11.66 -37.48
N VAL A 82 -31.16 10.46 -38.07
CA VAL A 82 -30.06 9.83 -38.81
C VAL A 82 -29.56 10.71 -39.97
N ALA A 83 -30.46 11.46 -40.62
CA ALA A 83 -30.08 12.40 -41.68
C ALA A 83 -29.26 13.59 -41.12
N GLU A 84 -29.70 14.14 -39.99
CA GLU A 84 -29.01 15.25 -39.31
C GLU A 84 -27.65 14.80 -38.73
N ARG A 85 -27.53 13.56 -38.24
CA ARG A 85 -26.26 12.98 -37.78
C ARG A 85 -25.26 12.86 -38.93
N ASN A 86 -25.72 12.39 -40.09
CA ASN A 86 -24.88 12.32 -41.30
C ASN A 86 -24.47 13.72 -41.78
N GLU A 87 -25.37 14.69 -41.75
CA GLU A 87 -25.05 16.09 -42.08
C GLU A 87 -24.06 16.70 -41.08
N PHE A 88 -24.25 16.45 -39.79
CA PHE A 88 -23.32 16.87 -38.73
C PHE A 88 -21.93 16.28 -38.97
N ALA A 89 -21.82 14.98 -39.25
CA ALA A 89 -20.56 14.33 -39.56
C ALA A 89 -19.86 14.99 -40.77
N ASN A 90 -20.60 15.26 -41.85
CA ASN A 90 -20.06 15.97 -43.02
C ASN A 90 -19.58 17.39 -42.68
N LEU A 91 -20.34 18.14 -41.87
CA LEU A 91 -19.93 19.46 -41.40
C LEU A 91 -18.68 19.42 -40.54
N THR A 92 -18.55 18.43 -39.64
CA THR A 92 -17.34 18.22 -38.83
C THR A 92 -16.12 17.91 -39.70
N ILE A 93 -16.26 17.12 -40.76
CA ILE A 93 -15.15 16.89 -41.72
C ILE A 93 -14.75 18.19 -42.42
N ASN A 94 -15.73 18.99 -42.83
CA ASN A 94 -15.46 20.27 -43.50
C ASN A 94 -14.71 21.26 -42.59
N LEU A 95 -14.93 21.20 -41.27
CA LEU A 95 -14.18 21.99 -40.29
C LEU A 95 -12.68 21.69 -40.29
N LEU A 96 -12.23 20.53 -40.79
CA LEU A 96 -10.80 20.24 -40.89
C LEU A 96 -10.08 21.31 -41.72
N SER A 97 -10.68 21.79 -42.81
CA SER A 97 -10.10 22.86 -43.63
C SER A 97 -10.04 24.22 -42.92
N GLU A 98 -10.91 24.45 -41.95
CA GLU A 98 -10.96 25.66 -41.11
C GLU A 98 -9.89 25.67 -40.02
N VAL A 99 -9.16 24.56 -39.79
CA VAL A 99 -8.12 24.47 -38.74
C VAL A 99 -6.75 24.12 -39.33
N ILE A 100 -6.68 23.96 -40.66
CA ILE A 100 -5.42 23.87 -41.40
C ILE A 100 -4.85 25.29 -41.57
N GLY A 101 -3.77 25.56 -40.84
CA GLY A 101 -2.98 26.79 -40.91
C GLY A 101 -1.67 26.63 -40.12
N PRO A 102 -0.55 27.21 -40.59
CA PRO A 102 0.75 27.09 -39.92
C PRO A 102 0.78 27.76 -38.54
N HIS A 103 0.00 28.83 -38.34
CA HIS A 103 -0.08 29.59 -37.08
C HIS A 103 -1.33 29.26 -36.25
N GLU A 104 -2.03 28.17 -36.58
CA GLU A 104 -3.21 27.76 -35.82
C GLU A 104 -2.79 27.14 -34.48
N GLU A 105 -3.42 27.58 -33.38
CA GLU A 105 -3.13 27.07 -32.04
C GLU A 105 -3.35 25.55 -31.93
N TRP A 106 -2.40 24.87 -31.29
CA TRP A 106 -2.47 23.42 -31.04
C TRP A 106 -3.79 22.99 -30.37
N ALA A 107 -4.32 23.82 -29.46
CA ALA A 107 -5.56 23.54 -28.76
C ALA A 107 -6.76 23.36 -29.71
N LEU A 108 -6.86 24.19 -30.76
CA LEU A 108 -7.95 24.13 -31.73
C LEU A 108 -7.83 22.91 -32.63
N LYS A 109 -6.62 22.58 -33.09
CA LYS A 109 -6.33 21.34 -33.83
C LYS A 109 -6.74 20.11 -33.02
N SER A 110 -6.34 20.07 -31.74
CA SER A 110 -6.63 18.98 -30.83
C SER A 110 -8.13 18.84 -30.53
N GLN A 111 -8.86 19.94 -30.29
CA GLN A 111 -10.31 19.89 -30.08
C GLN A 111 -11.08 19.44 -31.33
N THR A 112 -10.63 19.85 -32.52
CA THR A 112 -11.22 19.40 -33.79
C THR A 112 -11.03 17.90 -33.97
N ALA A 113 -9.81 17.41 -33.71
CA ALA A 113 -9.51 15.99 -33.78
C ALA A 113 -10.31 15.16 -32.76
N ALA A 114 -10.47 15.68 -31.53
CA ALA A 114 -11.32 15.07 -30.52
C ALA A 114 -12.79 15.00 -30.94
N LEU A 115 -13.33 16.08 -31.51
CA LEU A 115 -14.72 16.10 -32.02
C LEU A 115 -14.94 15.07 -33.13
N VAL A 116 -13.99 14.93 -34.08
CA VAL A 116 -14.07 13.91 -35.13
C VAL A 116 -14.11 12.51 -34.52
N ALA A 117 -13.22 12.22 -33.56
CA ALA A 117 -13.19 10.92 -32.89
C ALA A 117 -14.49 10.63 -32.14
N GLU A 118 -15.07 11.64 -31.49
CA GLU A 118 -16.31 11.52 -30.73
C GLU A 118 -17.52 11.24 -31.63
N VAL A 119 -17.59 11.88 -32.81
CA VAL A 119 -18.62 11.60 -33.82
C VAL A 119 -18.46 10.17 -34.36
N VAL A 120 -17.24 9.72 -34.64
CA VAL A 120 -16.97 8.32 -35.04
C VAL A 120 -17.40 7.34 -33.96
N ARG A 121 -17.10 7.64 -32.70
CA ARG A 121 -17.50 6.83 -31.55
C ARG A 121 -19.02 6.68 -31.44
N ARG A 122 -19.79 7.71 -31.78
CA ARG A 122 -21.26 7.69 -31.73
C ARG A 122 -21.91 7.00 -32.93
N GLU A 123 -21.46 7.27 -34.14
CA GLU A 123 -22.04 6.67 -35.36
C GLU A 123 -21.60 5.23 -35.60
N GLY A 124 -20.36 4.91 -35.22
CA GLY A 124 -19.81 3.57 -35.35
C GLY A 124 -18.85 3.36 -36.53
N VAL A 125 -18.58 2.09 -36.81
CA VAL A 125 -17.50 1.63 -37.73
C VAL A 125 -17.75 2.04 -39.19
N THR A 126 -19.01 2.25 -39.59
CA THR A 126 -19.38 2.67 -40.95
C THR A 126 -18.81 4.05 -41.30
N LEU A 127 -18.89 4.99 -40.36
CA LEU A 127 -18.32 6.32 -40.53
C LEU A 127 -16.80 6.26 -40.54
N LEU A 128 -16.18 5.48 -39.63
CA LEU A 128 -14.72 5.26 -39.62
C LEU A 128 -14.20 4.80 -40.99
N ASN A 129 -14.85 3.78 -41.58
CA ASN A 129 -14.45 3.23 -42.88
C ASN A 129 -14.62 4.25 -44.03
N THR A 130 -15.57 5.18 -43.90
CA THR A 130 -15.80 6.24 -44.88
C THR A 130 -14.78 7.37 -44.75
N LEU A 131 -14.37 7.69 -43.52
CA LEU A 131 -13.46 8.79 -43.20
C LEU A 131 -11.98 8.43 -43.42
N LEU A 132 -11.61 7.17 -43.23
CA LEU A 132 -10.22 6.75 -43.23
C LEU A 132 -9.46 7.12 -44.54
N PRO A 133 -10.02 6.93 -45.75
CA PRO A 133 -9.38 7.37 -46.98
C PRO A 133 -9.15 8.88 -47.06
N SER A 134 -10.09 9.68 -46.54
CA SER A 134 -9.97 11.14 -46.47
C SER A 134 -8.87 11.57 -45.50
N ILE A 135 -8.73 10.90 -44.35
CA ILE A 135 -7.64 11.15 -43.38
C ILE A 135 -6.29 10.79 -44.00
N VAL A 136 -6.20 9.67 -44.73
CA VAL A 136 -4.99 9.27 -45.46
C VAL A 136 -4.61 10.32 -46.51
N SER A 137 -5.58 10.80 -47.29
CA SER A 137 -5.33 11.84 -48.30
C SER A 137 -4.89 13.16 -47.66
N LEU A 138 -5.54 13.57 -46.57
CA LEU A 138 -5.20 14.77 -45.81
C LEU A 138 -3.76 14.69 -45.29
N SER A 139 -3.41 13.56 -44.67
CA SER A 139 -2.10 13.37 -44.04
C SER A 139 -0.94 13.38 -45.04
N ASN A 140 -1.20 13.16 -46.33
CA ASN A 140 -0.17 13.16 -47.36
C ASN A 140 0.09 14.54 -48.01
N ALA A 141 -0.77 15.53 -47.76
CA ALA A 141 -0.74 16.83 -48.45
C ALA A 141 0.42 17.73 -48.01
N GLY A 142 0.66 17.87 -46.70
CA GLY A 142 1.65 18.76 -46.12
C GLY A 142 1.89 18.50 -44.63
N PRO A 143 2.86 19.19 -43.99
CA PRO A 143 3.20 18.95 -42.58
C PRO A 143 2.05 19.31 -41.61
N VAL A 144 1.36 20.43 -41.84
CA VAL A 144 0.26 20.85 -40.96
C VAL A 144 -0.95 19.91 -41.10
N GLU A 145 -1.22 19.44 -42.31
CA GLU A 145 -2.27 18.47 -42.59
C GLU A 145 -1.95 17.08 -42.02
N ALA A 146 -0.68 16.65 -42.11
CA ALA A 146 -0.17 15.43 -41.49
C ALA A 146 -0.24 15.48 -39.96
N GLU A 147 0.07 16.64 -39.36
CA GLU A 147 -0.06 16.86 -37.92
C GLU A 147 -1.51 16.66 -37.48
N LEU A 148 -2.47 17.33 -38.14
CA LEU A 148 -3.90 17.20 -37.82
C LEU A 148 -4.43 15.78 -38.05
N GLY A 149 -4.05 15.15 -39.17
CA GLY A 149 -4.38 13.76 -39.46
C GLY A 149 -3.88 12.80 -38.38
N SER A 150 -2.66 13.02 -37.88
CA SER A 150 -2.08 12.23 -36.79
C SER A 150 -2.78 12.48 -35.45
N MET A 151 -3.20 13.72 -35.16
CA MET A 151 -4.01 14.02 -33.98
C MET A 151 -5.37 13.29 -34.00
N ILE A 152 -6.03 13.21 -35.16
CA ILE A 152 -7.28 12.44 -35.31
C ILE A 152 -7.00 10.96 -35.07
N LEU A 153 -5.95 10.42 -35.69
CA LEU A 153 -5.56 9.01 -35.51
C LEU A 153 -5.20 8.68 -34.07
N ARG A 154 -4.69 9.65 -33.28
CA ARG A 154 -4.45 9.50 -31.84
C ARG A 154 -5.73 9.47 -31.01
N TRP A 155 -6.66 10.41 -31.26
CA TRP A 155 -7.90 10.52 -30.50
C TRP A 155 -8.87 9.36 -30.74
N LEU A 156 -8.89 8.76 -31.94
CA LEU A 156 -9.75 7.63 -32.28
C LEU A 156 -9.64 6.46 -31.27
N PRO A 157 -8.46 5.87 -31.02
CA PRO A 157 -8.31 4.83 -30.01
C PRO A 157 -8.46 5.37 -28.58
N GLU A 158 -7.88 6.53 -28.25
CA GLU A 158 -7.93 7.08 -26.87
C GLU A 158 -9.37 7.29 -26.37
N ASP A 159 -10.26 7.76 -27.22
CA ASP A 159 -11.66 7.99 -26.85
C ASP A 159 -12.41 6.67 -26.56
N ILE A 160 -11.94 5.55 -27.12
CA ILE A 160 -12.53 4.21 -26.93
C ILE A 160 -11.84 3.42 -25.80
N THR A 161 -10.52 3.58 -25.63
CA THR A 161 -9.73 2.82 -24.65
C THR A 161 -9.66 3.56 -23.32
N VAL A 162 -9.38 4.86 -23.33
CA VAL A 162 -9.15 5.71 -22.15
C VAL A 162 -10.44 6.37 -21.67
N HIS A 163 -11.19 7.01 -22.55
CA HIS A 163 -12.40 7.79 -22.18
C HIS A 163 -13.72 6.99 -22.32
N ASN A 164 -13.75 5.77 -21.81
CA ASN A 164 -14.85 4.81 -22.04
C ASN A 164 -16.04 4.91 -21.05
N GLU A 165 -16.09 5.93 -20.19
CA GLU A 165 -17.00 6.00 -19.02
C GLU A 165 -18.49 5.85 -19.37
N ASP A 166 -18.90 6.33 -20.55
CA ASP A 166 -20.27 6.33 -21.05
C ASP A 166 -20.52 5.34 -22.20
N LEU A 167 -19.56 4.46 -22.51
CA LEU A 167 -19.65 3.51 -23.64
C LEU A 167 -20.06 2.11 -23.19
N GLU A 168 -21.16 1.59 -23.74
CA GLU A 168 -21.62 0.21 -23.52
C GLU A 168 -20.58 -0.83 -24.01
N GLY A 169 -20.47 -1.95 -23.31
CA GLY A 169 -19.47 -2.98 -23.60
C GLY A 169 -19.57 -3.59 -25.00
N ASP A 170 -20.77 -3.73 -25.55
CA ASP A 170 -20.99 -4.27 -26.90
C ASP A 170 -20.56 -3.30 -27.99
N LYS A 171 -20.94 -2.02 -27.86
CA LYS A 171 -20.52 -0.95 -28.77
C LYS A 171 -19.00 -0.77 -28.74
N ARG A 172 -18.39 -0.83 -27.55
CA ARG A 172 -16.92 -0.79 -27.40
C ARG A 172 -16.23 -1.92 -28.15
N ARG A 173 -16.72 -3.16 -28.02
CA ARG A 173 -16.16 -4.33 -28.72
C ARG A 173 -16.29 -4.19 -30.24
N ALA A 174 -17.42 -3.67 -30.73
CA ALA A 174 -17.63 -3.43 -32.15
C ALA A 174 -16.66 -2.37 -32.71
N LEU A 175 -16.50 -1.24 -32.01
CA LEU A 175 -15.57 -0.18 -32.39
C LEU A 175 -14.11 -0.64 -32.39
N LEU A 176 -13.68 -1.36 -31.35
CA LEU A 176 -12.33 -1.92 -31.29
C LEU A 176 -12.07 -2.94 -32.41
N ARG A 177 -13.08 -3.76 -32.75
CA ARG A 177 -12.99 -4.67 -33.90
C ARG A 177 -12.82 -3.88 -35.21
N GLY A 178 -13.63 -2.84 -35.44
CA GLY A 178 -13.52 -1.97 -36.60
C GLY A 178 -12.15 -1.28 -36.71
N LEU A 179 -11.61 -0.78 -35.61
CA LEU A 179 -10.25 -0.24 -35.58
C LEU A 179 -9.18 -1.30 -35.86
N THR A 180 -9.36 -2.52 -35.35
CA THR A 180 -8.44 -3.64 -35.62
C THR A 180 -8.43 -3.99 -37.11
N GLU A 181 -9.60 -3.99 -37.76
CA GLU A 181 -9.73 -4.19 -39.21
C GLU A 181 -9.07 -3.07 -40.03
N ALA A 182 -8.97 -1.85 -39.48
CA ALA A 182 -8.32 -0.70 -40.11
C ALA A 182 -6.79 -0.63 -39.90
N LEU A 183 -6.21 -1.41 -38.97
CA LEU A 183 -4.76 -1.40 -38.68
C LEU A 183 -3.87 -1.59 -39.91
N PRO A 184 -4.21 -2.47 -40.89
CA PRO A 184 -3.40 -2.64 -42.10
C PRO A 184 -3.27 -1.39 -42.98
N GLN A 185 -4.14 -0.39 -42.79
CA GLN A 185 -4.07 0.89 -43.49
C GLN A 185 -3.43 1.97 -42.60
N ILE A 186 -3.74 1.98 -41.30
CA ILE A 186 -3.27 3.01 -40.35
C ILE A 186 -1.78 2.85 -40.02
N LEU A 187 -1.31 1.64 -39.68
CA LEU A 187 0.06 1.43 -39.21
C LEU A 187 1.12 1.75 -40.30
N PRO A 188 0.95 1.32 -41.58
CA PRO A 188 1.85 1.75 -42.65
C PRO A 188 1.85 3.25 -42.90
N LEU A 189 0.67 3.89 -42.80
CA LEU A 189 0.56 5.34 -42.95
C LEU A 189 1.41 6.03 -41.88
N LEU A 190 1.24 5.67 -40.60
CA LEU A 190 2.02 6.25 -39.50
C LEU A 190 3.52 6.07 -39.72
N TYR A 191 3.98 4.88 -40.13
CA TYR A 191 5.39 4.65 -40.46
C TYR A 191 5.87 5.58 -41.59
N SER A 192 5.12 5.68 -42.68
CA SER A 192 5.49 6.53 -43.83
C SER A 192 5.55 8.02 -43.46
N LEU A 193 4.67 8.48 -42.57
CA LEU A 193 4.66 9.86 -42.09
C LEU A 193 5.86 10.16 -41.21
N VAL A 194 6.25 9.24 -40.31
CA VAL A 194 7.49 9.37 -39.54
C VAL A 194 8.67 9.50 -40.49
N GLU A 195 8.84 8.58 -41.43
CA GLU A 195 9.99 8.56 -42.35
C GLU A 195 10.05 9.83 -43.21
N LYS A 196 8.94 10.19 -43.87
CA LYS A 196 8.86 11.34 -44.77
C LYS A 196 9.14 12.65 -44.05
N HIS A 197 8.48 12.90 -42.91
CA HIS A 197 8.61 14.17 -42.21
C HIS A 197 9.90 14.28 -41.40
N PHE A 198 10.46 13.15 -40.93
CA PHE A 198 11.78 13.15 -40.30
C PHE A 198 12.89 13.50 -41.29
N VAL A 199 12.92 12.86 -42.46
CA VAL A 199 13.91 13.18 -43.51
C VAL A 199 13.76 14.62 -44.00
N ALA A 200 12.51 15.09 -44.17
CA ALA A 200 12.24 16.48 -44.53
C ALA A 200 12.74 17.46 -43.46
N ALA A 201 12.50 17.19 -42.17
CA ALA A 201 12.97 18.03 -41.07
C ALA A 201 14.50 18.22 -41.11
N LEU A 202 15.26 17.12 -41.31
CA LEU A 202 16.71 17.17 -41.39
C LEU A 202 17.20 17.96 -42.63
N SER A 203 16.54 17.76 -43.77
CA SER A 203 16.88 18.45 -45.01
C SER A 203 16.63 19.96 -44.92
N GLU A 204 15.53 20.38 -44.28
CA GLU A 204 15.17 21.79 -44.13
C GLU A 204 15.97 22.49 -43.03
N HIS A 205 16.36 21.76 -41.99
CA HIS A 205 17.33 22.25 -41.01
C HIS A 205 18.68 22.55 -41.66
N THR A 206 19.17 21.64 -42.52
CA THR A 206 20.41 21.84 -43.28
C THR A 206 20.32 23.06 -44.22
N ARG A 207 19.11 23.36 -44.74
CA ARG A 207 18.81 24.53 -45.57
C ARG A 207 18.53 25.82 -44.78
N GLN A 208 18.66 25.80 -43.44
CA GLN A 208 18.37 26.92 -42.53
C GLN A 208 16.91 27.41 -42.56
N GLN A 209 15.97 26.61 -43.04
CA GLN A 209 14.53 26.93 -43.02
C GLN A 209 13.90 26.51 -41.68
N MET A 210 14.25 27.22 -40.61
CA MET A 210 13.91 26.84 -39.23
C MET A 210 12.40 26.66 -39.00
N GLU A 211 11.57 27.55 -39.54
CA GLU A 211 10.11 27.47 -39.37
C GLU A 211 9.48 26.24 -40.04
N LEU A 212 9.92 25.88 -41.25
CA LEU A 212 9.43 24.65 -41.90
C LEU A 212 9.97 23.40 -41.20
N ALA A 213 11.22 23.43 -40.73
CA ALA A 213 11.77 22.35 -39.91
C ALA A 213 10.96 22.13 -38.62
N LYS A 214 10.55 23.21 -37.92
CA LYS A 214 9.67 23.12 -36.75
C LYS A 214 8.34 22.45 -37.06
N HIS A 215 7.70 22.79 -38.18
CA HIS A 215 6.44 22.15 -38.59
C HIS A 215 6.62 20.64 -38.84
N HIS A 216 7.73 20.23 -39.47
CA HIS A 216 8.05 18.81 -39.65
C HIS A 216 8.33 18.10 -38.32
N VAL A 217 9.06 18.73 -37.38
CA VAL A 217 9.30 18.19 -36.03
C VAL A 217 7.99 18.04 -35.24
N GLY A 218 7.11 19.05 -35.30
CA GLY A 218 5.77 18.98 -34.72
C GLY A 218 4.92 17.85 -35.30
N THR A 219 5.02 17.65 -36.62
CA THR A 219 4.36 16.52 -37.31
C THR A 219 4.88 15.18 -36.78
N VAL A 220 6.20 14.97 -36.73
CA VAL A 220 6.79 13.72 -36.22
C VAL A 220 6.37 13.46 -34.78
N THR A 221 6.32 14.51 -33.95
CA THR A 221 5.84 14.43 -32.57
C THR A 221 4.37 14.00 -32.49
N ALA A 222 3.49 14.57 -33.33
CA ALA A 222 2.09 14.17 -33.39
C ALA A 222 1.92 12.72 -33.87
N VAL A 223 2.72 12.27 -34.85
CA VAL A 223 2.71 10.89 -35.35
C VAL A 223 3.19 9.92 -34.26
N LEU A 224 4.25 10.24 -33.51
CA LEU A 224 4.72 9.40 -32.40
C LEU A 224 3.67 9.26 -31.29
N ASN A 225 2.98 10.34 -30.94
CA ASN A 225 1.88 10.27 -29.98
C ASN A 225 0.74 9.39 -30.48
N ALA A 226 0.42 9.44 -31.78
CA ALA A 226 -0.55 8.52 -32.37
C ALA A 226 -0.06 7.06 -32.28
N ILE A 227 1.20 6.78 -32.62
CA ILE A 227 1.80 5.45 -32.50
C ILE A 227 1.71 4.92 -31.06
N ASN A 228 1.99 5.75 -30.05
CA ASN A 228 1.86 5.38 -28.64
C ASN A 228 0.43 4.97 -28.26
N ALA A 229 -0.59 5.68 -28.76
CA ALA A 229 -1.99 5.33 -28.54
C ALA A 229 -2.40 3.98 -29.16
N TYR A 230 -1.79 3.58 -30.28
CA TYR A 230 -2.02 2.24 -30.87
C TYR A 230 -1.19 1.15 -30.19
N ALA A 231 0.02 1.47 -29.70
CA ALA A 231 0.93 0.51 -29.09
C ALA A 231 0.35 -0.20 -27.85
N GLU A 232 -0.55 0.48 -27.13
CA GLU A 232 -1.20 -0.03 -25.92
C GLU A 232 -2.00 -1.32 -26.19
N TRP A 233 -2.70 -1.41 -27.33
CA TRP A 233 -3.66 -2.48 -27.58
C TRP A 233 -3.41 -3.24 -28.90
N ALA A 234 -2.89 -2.63 -29.96
CA ALA A 234 -2.71 -3.26 -31.27
C ALA A 234 -1.74 -4.46 -31.22
N PRO A 235 -1.93 -5.54 -31.99
CA PRO A 235 -1.03 -6.71 -31.93
C PRO A 235 0.44 -6.34 -32.19
N VAL A 236 1.35 -6.79 -31.31
CA VAL A 236 2.80 -6.49 -31.45
C VAL A 236 3.38 -7.04 -32.75
N THR A 237 2.82 -8.14 -33.25
CA THR A 237 3.15 -8.72 -34.56
C THR A 237 2.86 -7.75 -35.71
N ASP A 238 1.77 -7.00 -35.64
CA ASP A 238 1.41 -6.01 -36.66
C ASP A 238 2.35 -4.79 -36.59
N LEU A 239 2.66 -4.32 -35.37
CA LEU A 239 3.63 -3.24 -35.17
C LEU A 239 5.01 -3.59 -35.76
N ALA A 240 5.43 -4.85 -35.64
CA ALA A 240 6.67 -5.35 -36.24
C ALA A 240 6.58 -5.46 -37.77
N LYS A 241 5.51 -6.06 -38.28
CA LYS A 241 5.26 -6.28 -39.72
C LYS A 241 5.26 -4.97 -40.52
N TYR A 242 4.72 -3.90 -39.93
CA TYR A 242 4.63 -2.59 -40.57
C TYR A 242 5.81 -1.66 -40.27
N GLY A 243 6.89 -2.15 -39.64
CA GLY A 243 8.15 -1.41 -39.50
C GLY A 243 8.19 -0.37 -38.37
N LEU A 244 7.14 -0.24 -37.55
CA LEU A 244 7.08 0.77 -36.48
C LEU A 244 8.15 0.57 -35.40
N ILE A 245 8.52 -0.68 -35.11
CA ILE A 245 9.61 -1.00 -34.18
C ILE A 245 10.94 -0.43 -34.69
N HIS A 246 11.21 -0.55 -35.98
CA HIS A 246 12.42 -0.01 -36.60
C HIS A 246 12.38 1.52 -36.63
N GLY A 247 11.25 2.11 -37.06
CA GLY A 247 11.08 3.57 -37.11
C GLY A 247 11.27 4.24 -35.76
N CYS A 248 10.63 3.73 -34.69
CA CYS A 248 10.82 4.26 -33.34
C CYS A 248 12.24 3.99 -32.81
N GLY A 249 12.85 2.85 -33.16
CA GLY A 249 14.21 2.50 -32.76
C GLY A 249 15.26 3.48 -33.29
N SER A 250 15.15 3.90 -34.56
CA SER A 250 16.04 4.89 -35.16
C SER A 250 15.93 6.28 -34.52
N LEU A 251 14.75 6.63 -33.98
CA LEU A 251 14.50 7.92 -33.35
C LEU A 251 15.08 8.05 -31.93
N LEU A 252 15.47 6.93 -31.29
CA LEU A 252 16.04 6.95 -29.94
C LEU A 252 17.37 7.69 -29.84
N SER A 253 18.12 7.82 -30.94
CA SER A 253 19.39 8.54 -30.99
C SER A 253 19.23 10.07 -31.06
N TYR A 254 18.01 10.59 -31.27
CA TYR A 254 17.76 12.03 -31.49
C TYR A 254 17.08 12.67 -30.27
N SER A 255 17.63 13.77 -29.74
CA SER A 255 17.20 14.41 -28.49
C SER A 255 15.71 14.77 -28.45
N ASP A 256 15.17 15.22 -29.59
CA ASP A 256 13.83 15.80 -29.66
C ASP A 256 12.74 14.73 -29.63
N PHE A 257 13.07 13.50 -30.06
CA PHE A 257 12.12 12.40 -30.21
C PHE A 257 12.36 11.24 -29.24
N ARG A 258 13.55 11.14 -28.64
CA ARG A 258 13.98 9.97 -27.85
C ARG A 258 13.05 9.59 -26.71
N LEU A 259 12.43 10.56 -26.01
CA LEU A 259 11.51 10.27 -24.90
C LEU A 259 10.20 9.66 -25.39
N LEU A 260 9.60 10.22 -26.45
CA LEU A 260 8.37 9.70 -27.05
C LEU A 260 8.60 8.33 -27.70
N ALA A 261 9.74 8.15 -28.36
CA ALA A 261 10.14 6.85 -28.89
C ALA A 261 10.41 5.83 -27.78
N CYS A 262 11.02 6.23 -26.66
CA CYS A 262 11.22 5.37 -25.49
C CYS A 262 9.86 4.94 -24.88
N GLU A 263 8.88 5.84 -24.84
CA GLU A 263 7.53 5.54 -24.35
C GLU A 263 6.86 4.43 -25.17
N PHE A 264 7.00 4.42 -26.50
CA PHE A 264 6.54 3.32 -27.35
C PHE A 264 7.09 1.97 -26.86
N PHE A 265 8.41 1.87 -26.67
CA PHE A 265 9.04 0.65 -26.21
C PHE A 265 8.63 0.29 -24.78
N LYS A 266 8.48 1.29 -23.90
CA LYS A 266 7.97 1.09 -22.54
C LYS A 266 6.60 0.44 -22.58
N ILE A 267 5.66 0.96 -23.36
CA ILE A 267 4.30 0.39 -23.49
C ILE A 267 4.38 -1.07 -23.97
N VAL A 268 5.12 -1.33 -25.05
CA VAL A 268 5.22 -2.68 -25.64
C VAL A 268 5.88 -3.68 -24.68
N CYS A 269 6.95 -3.28 -23.96
CA CYS A 269 7.67 -4.16 -23.03
C CYS A 269 6.85 -4.57 -21.80
N HIS A 270 5.86 -3.78 -21.40
CA HIS A 270 4.93 -4.14 -20.30
C HIS A 270 3.83 -5.12 -20.74
N ARG A 271 3.71 -5.41 -22.03
CA ARG A 271 2.68 -6.32 -22.53
C ARG A 271 3.00 -7.76 -22.16
N LYS A 272 1.94 -8.49 -21.84
CA LYS A 272 1.99 -9.92 -21.54
C LYS A 272 2.09 -10.71 -22.85
N ARG A 273 2.93 -11.76 -22.83
CA ARG A 273 3.07 -12.71 -23.93
C ARG A 273 1.70 -13.36 -24.26
N PRO A 274 1.28 -13.37 -25.55
CA PRO A 274 0.10 -14.12 -25.99
C PRO A 274 0.26 -15.64 -25.79
N ALA A 275 -0.85 -16.36 -25.65
CA ALA A 275 -0.85 -17.83 -25.50
C ALA A 275 -1.10 -18.60 -26.81
N ASP A 276 -1.34 -17.89 -27.92
CA ASP A 276 -1.84 -18.44 -29.19
C ASP A 276 -0.73 -18.71 -30.23
N VAL A 277 -1.12 -19.14 -31.45
CA VAL A 277 -0.22 -19.53 -32.57
C VAL A 277 0.79 -18.43 -32.97
N ALA A 278 0.52 -17.16 -32.66
CA ALA A 278 1.38 -16.01 -32.98
C ALA A 278 2.65 -15.87 -32.09
N VAL A 279 2.90 -16.81 -31.17
CA VAL A 279 4.04 -16.75 -30.23
C VAL A 279 5.39 -16.61 -30.93
N CYS A 280 5.66 -17.33 -32.03
CA CYS A 280 6.95 -17.24 -32.71
C CYS A 280 7.21 -15.87 -33.34
N GLU A 281 6.18 -15.27 -33.95
CA GLU A 281 6.26 -13.93 -34.54
C GLU A 281 6.38 -12.84 -33.46
N TYR A 282 5.67 -13.03 -32.35
CA TYR A 282 5.78 -12.17 -31.17
C TYR A 282 7.20 -12.22 -30.58
N ASP A 283 7.76 -13.43 -30.38
CA ASP A 283 9.09 -13.61 -29.81
C ASP A 283 10.18 -13.03 -30.74
N ALA A 284 9.99 -13.11 -32.06
CA ALA A 284 10.86 -12.46 -33.04
C ALA A 284 10.79 -10.92 -32.95
N ALA A 285 9.59 -10.34 -32.83
CA ALA A 285 9.41 -8.90 -32.63
C ALA A 285 10.06 -8.42 -31.33
N MET A 286 9.87 -9.15 -30.23
CA MET A 286 10.48 -8.84 -28.94
C MET A 286 12.01 -9.01 -28.97
N SER A 287 12.54 -9.95 -29.76
CA SER A 287 13.99 -10.09 -29.96
C SER A 287 14.60 -8.88 -30.68
N ASN A 288 13.89 -8.29 -31.64
CA ASN A 288 14.31 -7.06 -32.31
C ASN A 288 14.29 -5.87 -31.33
N ILE A 289 13.22 -5.75 -30.53
CA ILE A 289 13.11 -4.73 -29.46
C ILE A 289 14.26 -4.86 -28.46
N PHE A 290 14.57 -6.09 -28.03
CA PHE A 290 15.70 -6.37 -27.15
C PHE A 290 17.01 -5.83 -27.74
N GLN A 291 17.31 -6.12 -29.01
CA GLN A 291 18.56 -5.65 -29.62
C GLN A 291 18.64 -4.12 -29.70
N VAL A 292 17.55 -3.45 -30.05
CA VAL A 292 17.48 -1.98 -30.11
C VAL A 292 17.73 -1.37 -28.73
N LEU A 293 17.04 -1.86 -27.71
CA LEU A 293 17.15 -1.34 -26.34
C LEU A 293 18.53 -1.59 -25.74
N MET A 294 19.10 -2.78 -25.95
CA MET A 294 20.43 -3.14 -25.45
C MET A 294 21.53 -2.27 -26.06
N ASN A 295 21.41 -1.92 -27.35
CA ASN A 295 22.38 -1.05 -28.04
C ASN A 295 22.33 0.38 -27.49
N ILE A 296 21.13 0.98 -27.42
CA ILE A 296 20.93 2.34 -26.90
C ILE A 296 21.32 2.43 -25.41
N SER A 297 20.98 1.40 -24.63
CA SER A 297 21.38 1.29 -23.22
C SER A 297 22.90 1.27 -23.07
N GLN A 298 23.61 0.46 -23.88
CA GLN A 298 25.07 0.40 -23.86
C GLN A 298 25.71 1.74 -24.24
N GLU A 299 25.16 2.43 -25.23
CA GLU A 299 25.63 3.75 -25.66
C GLU A 299 25.53 4.76 -24.51
N PHE A 300 24.38 4.82 -23.84
CA PHE A 300 24.16 5.66 -22.66
C PHE A 300 25.11 5.31 -21.51
N LEU A 301 25.23 4.02 -21.15
CA LEU A 301 26.10 3.56 -20.06
C LEU A 301 27.58 3.88 -20.34
N THR A 302 28.02 3.70 -21.59
CA THR A 302 29.39 4.02 -22.02
C THR A 302 29.65 5.52 -21.93
N LYS A 303 28.71 6.35 -22.41
CA LYS A 303 28.80 7.82 -22.31
C LYS A 303 28.87 8.27 -20.85
N SER A 304 27.99 7.74 -19.99
CA SER A 304 27.93 8.06 -18.56
C SER A 304 29.20 7.68 -17.82
N ARG A 305 29.81 6.54 -18.17
CA ARG A 305 31.07 6.10 -17.57
C ARG A 305 32.26 6.97 -17.99
N MET A 306 32.32 7.39 -19.24
CA MET A 306 33.47 8.12 -19.80
C MET A 306 33.42 9.62 -19.49
N GLN A 307 32.22 10.23 -19.45
CA GLN A 307 32.04 11.67 -19.27
C GLN A 307 30.87 12.01 -18.32
N PRO A 308 30.98 11.74 -17.01
CA PRO A 308 29.89 11.92 -16.04
C PRO A 308 29.41 13.37 -15.89
N MET A 309 30.29 14.35 -16.16
CA MET A 309 30.02 15.79 -16.01
C MET A 309 29.46 16.45 -17.29
N ALA A 310 29.38 15.71 -18.40
CA ALA A 310 28.92 16.23 -19.69
C ALA A 310 27.45 15.85 -20.00
N ILE A 311 26.81 15.05 -19.14
CA ILE A 311 25.43 14.60 -19.31
C ILE A 311 24.50 15.62 -18.64
N ASP A 312 23.57 16.16 -19.42
CA ASP A 312 22.53 17.06 -18.92
C ASP A 312 21.40 16.29 -18.18
N GLU A 313 20.52 17.00 -17.47
CA GLU A 313 19.40 16.35 -16.78
C GLU A 313 18.41 15.67 -17.74
N SER A 314 18.25 16.15 -18.97
CA SER A 314 17.36 15.54 -19.97
C SER A 314 17.88 14.19 -20.47
N GLU A 315 19.20 14.03 -20.55
CA GLU A 315 19.87 12.78 -20.89
C GLU A 315 19.78 11.77 -19.75
N TYR A 316 19.82 12.21 -18.49
CA TYR A 316 19.52 11.34 -17.35
C TYR A 316 18.06 10.91 -17.32
N GLU A 317 17.12 11.82 -17.59
CA GLU A 317 15.70 11.46 -17.71
C GLU A 317 15.50 10.39 -18.79
N PHE A 318 16.17 10.53 -19.92
CA PHE A 318 16.17 9.51 -20.97
C PHE A 318 16.81 8.20 -20.51
N GLY A 319 17.96 8.24 -19.83
CA GLY A 319 18.61 7.06 -19.26
C GLY A 319 17.72 6.30 -18.27
N VAL A 320 16.95 7.02 -17.45
CA VAL A 320 15.96 6.43 -16.53
C VAL A 320 14.82 5.79 -17.31
N CYS A 321 14.29 6.45 -18.36
CA CYS A 321 13.27 5.87 -19.24
C CYS A 321 13.76 4.55 -19.90
N ILE A 322 15.00 4.53 -20.41
CA ILE A 322 15.58 3.32 -21.00
C ILE A 322 15.70 2.23 -19.94
N CYS A 323 16.25 2.55 -18.77
CA CYS A 323 16.41 1.58 -17.68
C CYS A 323 15.05 0.97 -17.27
N GLU A 324 14.01 1.80 -17.08
CA GLU A 324 12.65 1.34 -16.80
C GLU A 324 12.12 0.41 -17.90
N THR A 325 12.38 0.72 -19.17
CA THR A 325 11.92 -0.06 -20.31
C THR A 325 12.63 -1.41 -20.39
N VAL A 326 13.94 -1.44 -20.15
CA VAL A 326 14.77 -2.66 -20.11
C VAL A 326 14.37 -3.54 -18.91
N VAL A 327 14.06 -2.94 -17.75
CA VAL A 327 13.53 -3.63 -16.57
C VAL A 327 12.16 -4.26 -16.86
N ALA A 328 11.27 -3.54 -17.55
CA ALA A 328 9.96 -4.05 -17.94
C ALA A 328 10.07 -5.24 -18.89
N LEU A 329 11.01 -5.17 -19.85
CA LEU A 329 11.33 -6.27 -20.76
C LEU A 329 11.80 -7.51 -20.00
N GLY A 330 12.77 -7.34 -19.09
CA GLY A 330 13.30 -8.43 -18.27
C GLY A 330 12.30 -9.00 -17.25
N SER A 331 11.31 -8.23 -16.83
CA SER A 331 10.29 -8.67 -15.87
C SER A 331 9.11 -9.39 -16.54
N SER A 332 8.67 -8.90 -17.71
CA SER A 332 7.46 -9.40 -18.38
C SER A 332 7.76 -10.40 -19.50
N ASN A 333 8.92 -10.28 -20.17
CA ASN A 333 9.25 -10.99 -21.41
C ASN A 333 10.63 -11.68 -21.36
N MET A 334 11.11 -12.07 -20.16
CA MET A 334 12.42 -12.72 -19.96
C MET A 334 12.65 -13.96 -20.84
N GLN A 335 11.58 -14.67 -21.19
CA GLN A 335 11.65 -15.87 -22.04
C GLN A 335 12.26 -15.59 -23.42
N CYS A 336 12.06 -14.40 -23.98
CA CYS A 336 12.65 -14.01 -25.27
C CYS A 336 14.17 -13.82 -25.20
N ILE A 337 14.69 -13.54 -23.99
CA ILE A 337 16.13 -13.35 -23.74
C ILE A 337 16.80 -14.70 -23.47
N LEU A 338 16.11 -15.60 -22.75
CA LEU A 338 16.61 -16.92 -22.33
C LEU A 338 16.89 -17.89 -23.49
N VAL A 339 16.43 -17.59 -24.71
CA VAL A 339 16.68 -18.41 -25.91
C VAL A 339 18.17 -18.52 -26.22
N ASP A 340 18.94 -17.47 -25.92
CA ASP A 340 20.38 -17.42 -26.15
C ASP A 340 21.13 -17.08 -24.85
N GLY A 341 22.00 -17.99 -24.42
CA GLY A 341 22.79 -17.83 -23.20
C GLY A 341 23.74 -16.62 -23.27
N ALA A 342 24.27 -16.29 -24.46
CA ALA A 342 25.13 -15.13 -24.64
C ALA A 342 24.33 -13.81 -24.47
N ARG A 343 23.12 -13.75 -25.04
CA ARG A 343 22.20 -12.59 -24.86
C ARG A 343 21.80 -12.43 -23.40
N THR A 344 21.49 -13.53 -22.72
CA THR A 344 21.13 -13.51 -21.30
C THR A 344 22.29 -12.99 -20.45
N SER A 345 23.51 -13.48 -20.67
CA SER A 345 24.69 -13.00 -19.95
C SER A 345 24.95 -11.52 -20.19
N HIS A 346 24.82 -11.06 -21.44
CA HIS A 346 25.01 -9.64 -21.78
C HIS A 346 23.95 -8.73 -21.13
N PHE A 347 22.70 -9.17 -21.13
CA PHE A 347 21.59 -8.48 -20.45
C PHE A 347 21.83 -8.35 -18.94
N LEU A 348 22.18 -9.46 -18.27
CA LEU A 348 22.45 -9.44 -16.83
C LEU A 348 23.65 -8.54 -16.49
N GLN A 349 24.67 -8.50 -17.35
CA GLN A 349 25.81 -7.59 -17.19
C GLN A 349 25.40 -6.12 -17.28
N GLN A 350 24.58 -5.73 -18.28
CA GLN A 350 24.08 -4.36 -18.38
C GLN A 350 23.19 -3.98 -17.19
N MET A 351 22.32 -4.90 -16.73
CA MET A 351 21.50 -4.66 -15.53
C MET A 351 22.36 -4.47 -14.28
N LEU A 352 23.51 -5.16 -14.19
CA LEU A 352 24.49 -4.96 -13.14
C LEU A 352 25.19 -3.59 -13.26
N GLU A 353 25.52 -3.14 -14.47
CA GLU A 353 26.08 -1.80 -14.72
C GLU A 353 25.11 -0.69 -14.28
N TYR A 354 23.81 -0.82 -14.57
CA TYR A 354 22.78 0.10 -14.04
C TYR A 354 22.69 0.04 -12.51
N TYR A 355 22.84 -1.15 -11.91
CA TYR A 355 22.82 -1.29 -10.46
C TYR A 355 24.03 -0.60 -9.80
N GLN A 356 25.20 -0.67 -10.42
CA GLN A 356 26.43 -0.02 -9.97
C GLN A 356 26.47 1.49 -10.27
N HIS A 357 25.60 1.97 -11.16
CA HIS A 357 25.59 3.35 -11.62
C HIS A 357 25.51 4.32 -10.44
N TYR A 358 26.20 5.47 -10.52
CA TYR A 358 26.29 6.38 -9.38
C TYR A 358 24.97 7.08 -9.04
N ARG A 359 24.19 7.49 -10.04
CA ARG A 359 22.85 8.08 -9.87
C ARG A 359 21.86 7.10 -9.22
N ILE A 360 21.15 7.56 -8.19
CA ILE A 360 20.25 6.70 -7.40
C ILE A 360 19.00 6.28 -8.18
N ALA A 361 18.48 7.13 -9.07
CA ALA A 361 17.30 6.81 -9.87
C ALA A 361 17.52 5.57 -10.76
N LEU A 362 18.68 5.47 -11.43
CA LEU A 362 19.05 4.33 -12.27
C LEU A 362 19.27 3.06 -11.45
N HIS A 363 19.98 3.19 -10.33
CA HIS A 363 20.15 2.08 -9.39
C HIS A 363 18.80 1.54 -8.90
N PHE A 364 17.87 2.44 -8.53
CA PHE A 364 16.57 2.07 -8.01
C PHE A 364 15.74 1.28 -9.04
N GLN A 365 15.78 1.69 -10.31
CA GLN A 365 15.08 0.95 -11.36
C GLN A 365 15.67 -0.45 -11.56
N SER A 366 17.00 -0.58 -11.57
CA SER A 366 17.66 -1.88 -11.64
C SER A 366 17.37 -2.78 -10.42
N LEU A 367 17.28 -2.21 -9.21
CA LEU A 367 16.91 -2.93 -7.99
C LEU A 367 15.55 -3.64 -8.12
N LEU A 368 14.57 -3.01 -8.77
CA LEU A 368 13.25 -3.61 -9.00
C LEU A 368 13.35 -4.87 -9.86
N PHE A 369 14.19 -4.86 -10.90
CA PHE A 369 14.45 -6.04 -11.72
C PHE A 369 15.10 -7.16 -10.90
N TRP A 370 16.18 -6.89 -10.16
CA TRP A 370 16.89 -7.94 -9.41
C TRP A 370 16.03 -8.59 -8.33
N LEU A 371 15.11 -7.83 -7.72
CA LEU A 371 14.13 -8.39 -6.78
C LEU A 371 13.18 -9.39 -7.44
N VAL A 372 12.70 -9.10 -8.65
CA VAL A 372 11.83 -10.02 -9.41
C VAL A 372 12.63 -11.23 -9.89
N ALA A 373 13.80 -11.00 -10.50
CA ALA A 373 14.65 -12.03 -11.08
C ALA A 373 15.16 -13.06 -10.06
N LEU A 374 15.45 -12.63 -8.83
CA LEU A 374 15.96 -13.52 -7.78
C LEU A 374 14.87 -14.15 -6.90
N ARG A 375 13.68 -13.54 -6.76
CA ARG A 375 12.59 -14.12 -5.93
C ARG A 375 11.92 -15.33 -6.56
N GLU A 376 11.93 -15.48 -7.88
CA GLU A 376 11.45 -16.67 -8.57
C GLU A 376 12.63 -17.62 -8.82
N PRO A 377 12.94 -18.61 -7.94
CA PRO A 377 12.24 -19.91 -8.02
C PRO A 377 12.24 -20.75 -6.71
N SER A 378 11.07 -21.20 -6.21
CA SER A 378 10.88 -22.42 -5.38
C SER A 378 9.46 -22.56 -4.79
N LYS A 379 8.46 -22.82 -5.63
CA LYS A 379 7.24 -23.54 -5.21
C LYS A 379 7.13 -24.89 -5.92
N ALA A 380 8.19 -25.68 -5.86
CA ALA A 380 8.12 -27.12 -6.13
C ALA A 380 8.19 -27.85 -4.78
N LYS A 381 7.07 -27.86 -4.04
CA LYS A 381 6.85 -28.85 -2.99
C LYS A 381 6.46 -30.15 -3.68
N SER A 382 7.26 -31.19 -3.47
CA SER A 382 6.96 -32.55 -3.87
C SER A 382 5.63 -33.00 -3.27
N VAL A 383 4.60 -33.12 -4.11
CA VAL A 383 3.49 -34.03 -3.81
C VAL A 383 4.01 -35.43 -4.14
N ALA A 384 4.63 -36.08 -3.14
CA ALA A 384 4.94 -37.50 -3.24
C ALA A 384 3.62 -38.26 -3.26
N ARG A 385 3.24 -38.70 -4.47
CA ARG A 385 2.21 -39.69 -4.71
C ARG A 385 2.61 -41.01 -4.02
N VAL A 386 1.65 -41.57 -3.32
CA VAL A 386 1.59 -43.00 -2.97
C VAL A 386 1.85 -43.83 -4.23
N SER A 387 2.78 -44.78 -4.16
CA SER A 387 2.85 -45.85 -5.16
C SER A 387 3.21 -47.16 -4.46
N GLY A 388 2.26 -48.09 -4.50
CA GLY A 388 2.50 -49.52 -4.36
C GLY A 388 2.54 -50.16 -5.74
N ASP A 389 3.55 -50.99 -5.94
CA ASP A 389 3.61 -52.23 -6.70
C ASP A 389 3.45 -52.30 -8.24
N THR A 390 4.59 -52.68 -8.84
CA THR A 390 4.85 -53.79 -9.78
C THR A 390 4.64 -53.68 -11.31
N SER A 391 5.80 -53.83 -11.97
CA SER A 391 6.14 -54.58 -13.21
C SER A 391 6.23 -53.85 -14.57
N PRO A 392 7.20 -54.24 -15.45
CA PRO A 392 7.60 -53.46 -16.62
C PRO A 392 7.29 -54.14 -17.98
N ALA A 393 6.79 -53.38 -18.96
CA ALA A 393 7.00 -53.65 -20.39
C ALA A 393 6.37 -52.55 -21.27
N GLY A 394 7.08 -52.15 -22.34
CA GLY A 394 6.43 -51.76 -23.60
C GLY A 394 6.34 -50.27 -23.97
N ASN A 395 7.39 -49.79 -24.64
CA ASN A 395 7.46 -48.83 -25.74
C ASN A 395 6.28 -47.88 -26.13
N PHE A 396 6.69 -46.63 -26.33
CA PHE A 396 6.22 -45.56 -27.24
C PHE A 396 4.76 -45.10 -27.22
N GLY A 397 4.56 -43.85 -26.76
CA GLY A 397 3.37 -43.04 -27.04
C GLY A 397 3.30 -41.77 -26.20
N SER A 398 3.66 -40.64 -26.82
CA SER A 398 3.21 -39.26 -26.55
C SER A 398 2.39 -38.98 -25.27
N VAL A 399 2.95 -38.20 -24.33
CA VAL A 399 2.15 -37.34 -23.43
C VAL A 399 2.91 -36.04 -23.16
N GLY A 400 2.24 -34.92 -23.46
CA GLY A 400 2.75 -33.56 -23.29
C GLY A 400 3.11 -33.24 -21.85
N VAL A 401 4.34 -32.76 -21.66
CA VAL A 401 4.79 -32.10 -20.43
C VAL A 401 4.69 -30.60 -20.69
N SER A 402 3.92 -29.91 -19.85
CA SER A 402 3.77 -28.45 -19.86
C SER A 402 5.14 -27.75 -19.82
N SER A 403 5.45 -26.97 -20.87
CA SER A 403 6.71 -26.26 -21.10
C SER A 403 7.03 -25.17 -20.06
N THR A 404 6.06 -24.75 -19.25
CA THR A 404 6.19 -23.62 -18.32
C THR A 404 7.02 -23.91 -17.06
N GLU A 405 7.28 -25.17 -16.69
CA GLU A 405 8.07 -25.51 -15.48
C GLU A 405 9.58 -25.66 -15.74
N LYS A 406 10.02 -26.00 -16.96
CA LYS A 406 11.45 -26.07 -17.29
C LYS A 406 12.07 -24.69 -17.55
N GLU A 407 11.29 -23.76 -18.08
CA GLU A 407 11.76 -22.43 -18.50
C GLU A 407 12.11 -21.50 -17.32
N LYS A 408 11.48 -21.67 -16.15
CA LYS A 408 11.61 -20.76 -15.00
C LYS A 408 12.83 -20.98 -14.10
N LYS A 409 13.63 -22.03 -14.35
CA LYS A 409 14.95 -22.23 -13.73
C LYS A 409 16.09 -21.62 -14.54
N GLY A 410 15.79 -21.00 -15.70
CA GLY A 410 16.78 -20.53 -16.67
C GLY A 410 17.66 -19.38 -16.16
N VAL A 411 17.06 -18.32 -15.60
CA VAL A 411 17.82 -17.10 -15.22
C VAL A 411 18.86 -17.38 -14.15
N SER A 412 18.51 -18.15 -13.11
CA SER A 412 19.40 -18.45 -11.99
C SER A 412 20.67 -19.22 -12.38
N LEU A 413 20.68 -19.89 -13.55
CA LEU A 413 21.86 -20.60 -14.06
C LEU A 413 22.91 -19.65 -14.63
N PHE A 414 22.51 -18.46 -15.08
CA PHE A 414 23.42 -17.47 -15.70
C PHE A 414 23.96 -16.45 -14.69
N ILE A 415 23.44 -16.44 -13.45
CA ILE A 415 23.92 -15.55 -12.40
C ILE A 415 25.15 -16.19 -11.74
N THR A 416 26.33 -15.63 -12.01
CA THR A 416 27.60 -16.07 -11.45
C THR A 416 27.77 -15.61 -10.00
N ASP A 417 28.67 -16.28 -9.29
CA ASP A 417 29.05 -15.92 -7.92
C ASP A 417 29.63 -14.49 -7.83
N GLU A 418 30.25 -13.99 -8.91
CA GLU A 418 30.75 -12.62 -9.05
C GLU A 418 29.62 -11.58 -9.10
N ILE A 419 28.51 -11.89 -9.79
CA ILE A 419 27.32 -11.03 -9.84
C ILE A 419 26.70 -10.93 -8.44
N TYR A 420 26.50 -12.06 -7.76
CA TYR A 420 25.99 -12.06 -6.38
C TYR A 420 26.89 -11.23 -5.45
N SER A 421 28.21 -11.39 -5.59
CA SER A 421 29.16 -10.66 -4.77
C SER A 421 29.07 -9.14 -4.98
N THR A 422 28.97 -8.72 -6.25
CA THR A 422 28.85 -7.32 -6.64
C THR A 422 27.53 -6.70 -6.19
N LEU A 423 26.41 -7.42 -6.36
CA LEU A 423 25.10 -6.98 -5.89
C LEU A 423 25.12 -6.72 -4.38
N LEU A 424 25.72 -7.62 -3.60
CA LEU A 424 25.86 -7.46 -2.15
C LEU A 424 26.73 -6.25 -1.79
N ASP A 425 27.91 -6.08 -2.41
CA ASP A 425 28.81 -4.95 -2.11
C ASP A 425 28.15 -3.59 -2.39
N VAL A 426 27.48 -3.44 -3.54
CA VAL A 426 26.75 -2.21 -3.88
C VAL A 426 25.57 -1.98 -2.93
N SER A 427 24.80 -3.03 -2.62
CA SER A 427 23.68 -2.95 -1.67
C SER A 427 24.18 -2.47 -0.32
N PHE A 428 25.29 -3.04 0.18
CA PHE A 428 25.83 -2.67 1.47
C PHE A 428 26.34 -1.22 1.54
N LYS A 429 26.85 -0.68 0.43
CA LYS A 429 27.27 0.72 0.31
C LYS A 429 26.08 1.69 0.28
N ARG A 430 24.96 1.29 -0.32
CA ARG A 430 23.78 2.14 -0.57
C ARG A 430 22.72 2.14 0.53
N MET A 431 22.93 1.43 1.64
CA MET A 431 22.02 1.45 2.82
C MET A 431 22.03 2.78 3.61
N LEU A 432 22.82 3.77 3.21
CA LEU A 432 23.05 5.04 3.93
C LEU A 432 22.30 6.21 3.28
N LYS A 433 21.80 7.13 4.11
CA LYS A 433 21.27 8.44 3.66
C LYS A 433 22.43 9.43 3.57
N LYS A 434 22.41 10.37 2.62
CA LYS A 434 23.45 11.40 2.52
C LYS A 434 23.42 12.30 3.77
N SER A 435 24.58 12.52 4.38
CA SER A 435 24.71 13.52 5.45
C SER A 435 24.80 14.92 4.85
N ALA A 436 24.17 15.93 5.47
CA ALA A 436 24.14 17.32 4.97
C ALA A 436 25.52 17.96 4.74
N ASN A 437 26.60 17.37 5.28
CA ASN A 437 27.96 17.90 5.22
C ASN A 437 28.93 17.09 4.32
N SER A 438 28.46 16.10 3.57
CA SER A 438 29.32 15.34 2.65
C SER A 438 29.33 15.99 1.26
N SER A 439 30.32 16.85 1.01
CA SER A 439 30.79 17.13 -0.35
C SER A 439 31.81 16.06 -0.72
N SER A 440 31.60 15.39 -1.86
CA SER A 440 32.51 14.38 -2.45
C SER A 440 32.33 12.92 -2.01
N SER A 441 31.23 12.29 -2.41
CA SER A 441 31.26 10.87 -2.79
C SER A 441 30.90 10.74 -4.27
N LEU A 442 31.69 9.99 -5.05
CA LEU A 442 31.38 9.64 -6.44
C LEU A 442 30.03 8.90 -6.58
N LEU A 443 29.48 8.37 -5.48
CA LEU A 443 28.20 7.67 -5.40
C LEU A 443 27.11 8.64 -4.89
N GLU A 444 25.99 8.76 -5.61
CA GLU A 444 24.84 9.51 -5.14
C GLU A 444 24.05 8.68 -4.13
N LEU A 445 24.02 9.17 -2.88
CA LEU A 445 23.21 8.64 -1.80
C LEU A 445 21.86 9.36 -1.74
N TRP A 446 20.89 8.76 -1.06
CA TRP A 446 19.53 9.30 -0.94
C TRP A 446 19.53 10.70 -0.29
N ASN A 447 18.82 11.66 -0.91
CA ASN A 447 18.71 13.07 -0.47
C ASN A 447 17.26 13.49 -0.19
N GLU A 448 17.08 14.59 0.55
CA GLU A 448 15.77 15.15 0.90
C GLU A 448 14.96 15.58 -0.33
N GLU A 449 15.59 16.01 -1.43
CA GLU A 449 14.91 16.38 -2.69
C GLU A 449 14.19 15.19 -3.38
N LEU A 450 14.57 13.96 -3.06
CA LEU A 450 13.96 12.73 -3.60
C LEU A 450 12.78 12.22 -2.75
N GLU A 451 12.55 12.77 -1.55
CA GLU A 451 11.52 12.31 -0.60
C GLU A 451 10.09 12.53 -1.12
N GLY A 452 9.88 13.41 -2.11
CA GLY A 452 8.57 13.68 -2.70
C GLY A 452 7.92 12.49 -3.44
N LYS A 453 8.66 11.41 -3.73
CA LYS A 453 8.14 10.24 -4.48
C LYS A 453 8.11 8.93 -3.68
N SER A 454 8.96 8.76 -2.68
CA SER A 454 8.97 7.56 -1.82
C SER A 454 9.89 7.75 -0.61
N ASP A 455 9.56 7.14 0.52
CA ASP A 455 10.40 7.20 1.72
C ASP A 455 11.70 6.37 1.56
N PHE A 456 12.81 6.90 2.09
CA PHE A 456 14.08 6.17 2.19
C PHE A 456 13.93 4.82 2.92
N SER A 457 13.00 4.72 3.87
CA SER A 457 12.65 3.47 4.55
C SER A 457 12.19 2.39 3.57
N ASN A 458 11.32 2.73 2.61
CA ASN A 458 10.83 1.81 1.58
C ASN A 458 11.94 1.36 0.65
N TYR A 459 12.83 2.26 0.26
CA TYR A 459 14.03 1.91 -0.51
C TYR A 459 14.95 0.95 0.27
N ARG A 460 15.23 1.25 1.54
CA ARG A 460 16.08 0.41 2.39
C ARG A 460 15.47 -0.99 2.61
N THR A 461 14.17 -1.10 2.80
CA THR A 461 13.51 -2.43 2.93
C THR A 461 13.67 -3.28 1.66
N LYS A 462 13.54 -2.68 0.47
CA LYS A 462 13.79 -3.37 -0.81
C LYS A 462 15.23 -3.88 -0.94
N LEU A 463 16.22 -3.11 -0.49
CA LEU A 463 17.63 -3.56 -0.45
C LEU A 463 17.83 -4.74 0.50
N LEU A 464 17.24 -4.69 1.71
CA LEU A 464 17.34 -5.79 2.67
C LEU A 464 16.66 -7.05 2.16
N ASP A 465 15.52 -6.92 1.48
CA ASP A 465 14.86 -8.04 0.84
C ASP A 465 15.76 -8.70 -0.23
N LEU A 466 16.48 -7.90 -1.02
CA LEU A 466 17.44 -8.41 -2.00
C LEU A 466 18.57 -9.18 -1.31
N ILE A 467 19.17 -8.59 -0.27
CA ILE A 467 20.25 -9.23 0.52
C ILE A 467 19.76 -10.56 1.12
N ARG A 468 18.53 -10.59 1.66
CA ARG A 468 17.92 -11.80 2.23
C ARG A 468 17.78 -12.91 1.20
N VAL A 469 17.29 -12.58 0.00
CA VAL A 469 17.14 -13.55 -1.09
C VAL A 469 18.51 -14.10 -1.52
N ILE A 470 19.51 -13.24 -1.71
CA ILE A 470 20.87 -13.68 -2.08
C ILE A 470 21.47 -14.57 -0.99
N ALA A 471 21.34 -14.19 0.29
CA ALA A 471 21.86 -14.96 1.42
C ALA A 471 21.20 -16.34 1.54
N SER A 472 19.93 -16.48 1.17
CA SER A 472 19.24 -17.79 1.14
C SER A 472 19.72 -18.70 0.00
N GLN A 473 20.15 -18.13 -1.15
CA GLN A 473 20.57 -18.89 -2.33
C GLN A 473 22.08 -19.20 -2.37
N ARG A 474 22.90 -18.28 -1.84
CA ARG A 474 24.37 -18.35 -1.82
C ARG A 474 24.94 -17.90 -0.46
N PRO A 475 24.75 -18.71 0.60
CA PRO A 475 25.05 -18.31 1.98
C PRO A 475 26.54 -18.08 2.26
N VAL A 476 27.44 -18.84 1.63
CA VAL A 476 28.90 -18.70 1.80
C VAL A 476 29.39 -17.34 1.29
N ILE A 477 28.95 -16.94 0.09
CA ILE A 477 29.32 -15.65 -0.53
C ILE A 477 28.74 -14.49 0.28
N ALA A 478 27.48 -14.61 0.71
CA ALA A 478 26.85 -13.60 1.54
C ALA A 478 27.58 -13.40 2.88
N ALA A 479 27.97 -14.48 3.55
CA ALA A 479 28.75 -14.43 4.78
C ALA A 479 30.14 -13.79 4.58
N ALA A 480 30.86 -14.18 3.52
CA ALA A 480 32.18 -13.62 3.22
C ALA A 480 32.10 -12.10 2.94
N ASN A 481 31.15 -11.67 2.13
CA ASN A 481 31.00 -10.27 1.73
C ASN A 481 30.58 -9.36 2.88
N ILE A 482 29.68 -9.82 3.75
CA ILE A 482 29.28 -8.99 4.90
C ILE A 482 30.42 -8.84 5.91
N VAL A 483 31.20 -9.90 6.17
CA VAL A 483 32.38 -9.81 7.03
C VAL A 483 33.44 -8.89 6.41
N GLN A 484 33.67 -8.99 5.10
CA GLN A 484 34.58 -8.07 4.40
C GLN A 484 34.11 -6.62 4.53
N ARG A 485 32.81 -6.35 4.34
CA ARG A 485 32.24 -5.01 4.52
C ARG A 485 32.42 -4.49 5.94
N ILE A 486 32.16 -5.32 6.95
CA ILE A 486 32.35 -4.96 8.36
C ILE A 486 33.81 -4.64 8.63
N ASN A 487 34.75 -5.40 8.09
CA ASN A 487 36.19 -5.14 8.24
C ASN A 487 36.61 -3.80 7.62
N VAL A 488 36.11 -3.49 6.41
CA VAL A 488 36.38 -2.21 5.74
C VAL A 488 35.84 -1.03 6.55
N VAL A 489 34.62 -1.13 7.06
CA VAL A 489 33.97 -0.05 7.81
C VAL A 489 34.48 0.03 9.26
N SER A 490 34.94 -1.09 9.82
CA SER A 490 35.54 -1.13 11.16
C SER A 490 36.88 -0.42 11.20
N GLY A 491 37.63 -0.35 10.09
CA GLY A 491 38.87 0.41 9.98
C GLY A 491 39.95 -0.08 10.97
N ASP A 492 40.87 0.81 11.35
CA ASP A 492 41.85 0.52 12.40
C ASP A 492 41.16 0.49 13.77
N ALA A 493 41.17 -0.68 14.42
CA ALA A 493 40.51 -0.94 15.69
C ALA A 493 41.01 -0.04 16.85
N ASN A 494 42.16 0.63 16.68
CA ASN A 494 42.77 1.51 17.68
C ASN A 494 42.28 2.96 17.63
N GLN A 495 41.48 3.35 16.63
CA GLN A 495 40.91 4.71 16.60
C GLN A 495 39.77 4.85 17.61
N THR A 496 39.95 5.74 18.57
CA THR A 496 39.00 5.98 19.67
C THR A 496 37.78 6.81 19.28
N THR A 497 37.82 7.50 18.13
CA THR A 497 36.73 8.34 17.61
C THR A 497 36.56 8.13 16.12
N LYS A 498 35.34 7.84 15.68
CA LYS A 498 34.99 7.67 14.26
C LYS A 498 34.23 8.87 13.71
N SER A 499 34.35 9.12 12.40
CA SER A 499 33.55 10.17 11.78
C SER A 499 32.05 9.79 11.78
N PRO A 500 31.11 10.76 11.77
CA PRO A 500 29.68 10.45 11.66
C PRO A 500 29.33 9.59 10.45
N GLN A 501 30.04 9.75 9.33
CA GLN A 501 29.84 8.96 8.12
C GLN A 501 30.26 7.50 8.32
N ASP A 502 31.35 7.26 9.06
CA ASP A 502 31.78 5.91 9.40
C ASP A 502 30.80 5.23 10.37
N LEU A 503 30.24 5.97 11.32
CA LEU A 503 29.20 5.47 12.23
C LEU A 503 27.94 5.06 11.46
N ASP A 504 27.46 5.90 10.54
CA ASP A 504 26.32 5.57 9.68
C ASP A 504 26.63 4.30 8.85
N ALA A 505 27.83 4.23 8.26
CA ALA A 505 28.28 3.04 7.52
C ALA A 505 28.32 1.77 8.38
N MET A 506 28.70 1.88 9.65
CA MET A 506 28.68 0.76 10.60
C MET A 506 27.25 0.30 10.90
N VAL A 507 26.32 1.24 11.11
CA VAL A 507 24.89 0.91 11.32
C VAL A 507 24.30 0.24 10.09
N GLY A 508 24.64 0.71 8.89
CA GLY A 508 24.30 0.03 7.65
C GLY A 508 24.80 -1.42 7.65
N ALA A 509 26.11 -1.62 7.85
CA ALA A 509 26.71 -2.95 7.84
C ALA A 509 26.09 -3.89 8.90
N GLN A 510 25.71 -3.38 10.07
CA GLN A 510 24.99 -4.14 11.09
C GLN A 510 23.64 -4.66 10.58
N LEU A 511 22.83 -3.83 9.92
CA LEU A 511 21.54 -4.24 9.37
C LEU A 511 21.69 -5.29 8.25
N GLY A 512 22.75 -5.16 7.46
CA GLY A 512 23.16 -6.18 6.49
C GLY A 512 23.52 -7.51 7.16
N LEU A 513 24.30 -7.48 8.24
CA LEU A 513 24.67 -8.67 9.02
C LEU A 513 23.45 -9.37 9.60
N GLU A 514 22.56 -8.64 10.26
CA GLU A 514 21.33 -9.19 10.83
C GLU A 514 20.50 -9.90 9.76
N THR A 515 20.38 -9.30 8.57
CA THR A 515 19.64 -9.88 7.44
C THR A 515 20.30 -11.14 6.90
N VAL A 516 21.64 -11.15 6.74
CA VAL A 516 22.38 -12.33 6.27
C VAL A 516 22.30 -13.47 7.29
N VAL A 517 22.54 -13.20 8.57
CA VAL A 517 22.50 -14.22 9.62
C VAL A 517 21.08 -14.77 9.77
N SER A 518 20.05 -13.93 9.74
CA SER A 518 18.66 -14.37 9.75
C SER A 518 18.35 -15.26 8.54
N ALA A 519 18.72 -14.85 7.31
CA ALA A 519 18.47 -15.65 6.12
C ALA A 519 19.16 -17.03 6.16
N ILE A 520 20.35 -17.13 6.76
CA ILE A 520 21.11 -18.38 6.85
C ILE A 520 20.58 -19.31 7.96
N PHE A 521 20.22 -18.77 9.14
CA PHE A 521 19.99 -19.57 10.35
C PHE A 521 18.53 -19.63 10.85
N ASP A 522 17.57 -18.90 10.26
CA ASP A 522 16.18 -18.78 10.77
C ASP A 522 15.27 -20.02 10.56
N GLY A 523 15.81 -21.23 10.73
CA GLY A 523 15.02 -22.45 10.93
C GLY A 523 14.12 -22.91 9.78
N SER A 524 14.14 -22.25 8.62
CA SER A 524 13.37 -22.59 7.41
C SER A 524 13.90 -23.83 6.69
N GLY A 525 14.27 -24.89 7.40
CA GLY A 525 14.62 -26.21 6.84
C GLY A 525 15.86 -26.29 5.94
N ASP A 526 16.47 -25.18 5.51
CA ASP A 526 17.51 -25.19 4.46
C ASP A 526 18.95 -25.19 5.01
N TYR A 527 19.23 -24.60 6.18
CA TYR A 527 20.55 -24.73 6.81
C TYR A 527 20.90 -26.19 7.12
N ALA A 528 19.92 -26.97 7.63
CA ALA A 528 20.10 -28.39 7.89
C ALA A 528 20.45 -29.18 6.62
N LYS A 529 19.92 -28.77 5.45
CA LYS A 529 20.16 -29.39 4.14
C LYS A 529 21.42 -28.90 3.42
N THR A 530 22.06 -27.84 3.93
CA THR A 530 23.28 -27.28 3.33
C THR A 530 24.45 -28.26 3.49
N ASP A 531 25.32 -28.34 2.48
CA ASP A 531 26.50 -29.22 2.47
C ASP A 531 27.41 -28.99 3.68
N HIS A 532 28.10 -30.05 4.13
CA HIS A 532 28.98 -30.01 5.30
C HIS A 532 30.16 -29.04 5.10
N GLU A 533 30.71 -28.97 3.89
CA GLU A 533 31.79 -28.04 3.56
C GLU A 533 31.32 -26.58 3.64
N ALA A 534 30.16 -26.28 3.06
CA ALA A 534 29.57 -24.94 3.12
C ALA A 534 29.24 -24.53 4.57
N LYS A 535 28.75 -25.44 5.40
CA LYS A 535 28.53 -25.17 6.85
C LYS A 535 29.84 -24.86 7.56
N PHE A 536 30.90 -25.59 7.26
CA PHE A 536 32.22 -25.36 7.85
C PHE A 536 32.78 -23.99 7.46
N GLN A 537 32.67 -23.61 6.18
CA GLN A 537 33.10 -22.29 5.71
C GLN A 537 32.30 -21.15 6.38
N ILE A 538 30.98 -21.27 6.44
CA ILE A 538 30.11 -20.28 7.11
C ILE A 538 30.48 -20.15 8.59
N HIS A 539 30.67 -21.28 9.29
CA HIS A 539 31.08 -21.29 10.69
C HIS A 539 32.42 -20.57 10.89
N ARG A 540 33.44 -20.93 10.11
CA ARG A 540 34.78 -20.31 10.18
C ARG A 540 34.73 -18.79 9.95
N THR A 541 33.90 -18.33 9.01
CA THR A 541 33.73 -16.91 8.71
C THR A 541 33.09 -16.14 9.88
N PHE A 542 31.99 -16.65 10.44
CA PHE A 542 31.33 -15.98 11.57
C PHE A 542 32.06 -16.14 12.90
N GLU A 543 32.76 -17.26 13.10
CA GLU A 543 33.65 -17.46 14.25
C GLU A 543 34.79 -16.43 14.24
N GLY A 544 35.45 -16.24 13.09
CA GLY A 544 36.49 -15.22 12.94
C GLY A 544 35.97 -13.80 13.23
N LEU A 545 34.79 -13.45 12.71
CA LEU A 545 34.14 -12.17 13.03
C LEU A 545 33.85 -12.04 14.52
N LEU A 546 33.29 -13.08 15.15
CA LEU A 546 32.94 -13.04 16.57
C LEU A 546 34.18 -12.87 17.46
N GLN A 547 35.25 -13.61 17.18
CA GLN A 547 36.53 -13.47 17.90
C GLN A 547 37.09 -12.04 17.77
N GLN A 548 37.02 -11.46 16.58
CA GLN A 548 37.40 -10.07 16.35
C GLN A 548 36.55 -9.12 17.21
N LEU A 549 35.21 -9.24 17.19
CA LEU A 549 34.31 -8.38 17.98
C LEU A 549 34.59 -8.49 19.49
N LEU A 550 34.75 -9.71 20.00
CA LEU A 550 35.06 -9.94 21.42
C LEU A 550 36.38 -9.26 21.86
N SER A 551 37.35 -9.15 20.95
CA SER A 551 38.64 -8.50 21.21
C SER A 551 38.59 -6.96 21.22
N LEU A 552 37.54 -6.34 20.66
CA LEU A 552 37.42 -4.88 20.54
C LEU A 552 37.13 -4.23 21.89
N LYS A 553 37.76 -3.07 22.14
CA LYS A 553 37.63 -2.29 23.39
C LYS A 553 37.15 -0.86 23.12
N TRP A 554 35.99 -0.72 22.49
CA TRP A 554 35.39 0.60 22.28
C TRP A 554 34.80 1.15 23.57
N THR A 555 35.09 2.42 23.87
CA THR A 555 34.67 3.11 25.10
C THR A 555 33.64 4.22 24.85
N GLU A 556 33.45 4.64 23.60
CA GLU A 556 32.48 5.68 23.24
C GLU A 556 31.05 5.12 23.27
N PRO A 557 30.06 5.84 23.85
CA PRO A 557 28.67 5.35 23.92
C PRO A 557 28.06 4.94 22.57
N SER A 558 28.31 5.69 21.51
CA SER A 558 27.81 5.42 20.15
C SER A 558 28.37 4.10 19.59
N LEU A 559 29.67 3.88 19.73
CA LEU A 559 30.37 2.67 19.30
C LEU A 559 29.97 1.46 20.14
N ILE A 560 29.76 1.62 21.45
CA ILE A 560 29.29 0.54 22.33
C ILE A 560 27.89 0.06 21.90
N VAL A 561 26.97 0.98 21.58
CA VAL A 561 25.63 0.62 21.07
C VAL A 561 25.75 -0.19 19.78
N ILE A 562 26.57 0.27 18.83
CA ILE A 562 26.82 -0.44 17.57
C ILE A 562 27.44 -1.83 17.84
N HIS A 563 28.36 -1.94 18.80
CA HIS A 563 28.95 -3.22 19.20
C HIS A 563 27.89 -4.19 19.73
N GLY A 564 27.01 -3.73 20.63
CA GLY A 564 25.88 -4.50 21.11
C GLY A 564 25.00 -5.03 19.96
N HIS A 565 24.69 -4.17 18.99
CA HIS A 565 23.90 -4.57 17.82
C HIS A 565 24.61 -5.57 16.89
N TYR A 566 25.93 -5.52 16.76
CA TYR A 566 26.69 -6.56 16.04
C TYR A 566 26.59 -7.92 16.74
N LEU A 567 26.68 -7.94 18.08
CA LEU A 567 26.50 -9.17 18.86
C LEU A 567 25.05 -9.69 18.76
N ASP A 568 24.07 -8.79 18.78
CA ASP A 568 22.65 -9.14 18.60
C ASP A 568 22.39 -9.81 17.25
N SER A 569 23.01 -9.28 16.20
CA SER A 569 22.88 -9.79 14.83
C SER A 569 23.38 -11.24 14.70
N LEU A 570 24.31 -11.67 15.57
CA LEU A 570 24.83 -13.04 15.64
C LEU A 570 24.01 -13.96 16.55
N GLY A 571 22.89 -13.50 17.13
CA GLY A 571 22.10 -14.27 18.09
C GLY A 571 21.61 -15.63 17.56
N LEU A 572 21.19 -15.71 16.28
CA LEU A 572 20.77 -16.99 15.67
C LEU A 572 21.95 -17.92 15.40
N TYR A 573 23.14 -17.39 15.14
CA TYR A 573 24.37 -18.19 15.03
C TYR A 573 24.69 -18.87 16.37
N LEU A 574 24.54 -18.16 17.49
CA LEU A 574 24.74 -18.69 18.85
C LEU A 574 23.81 -19.87 19.20
N ARG A 575 22.61 -19.92 18.58
CA ARG A 575 21.68 -21.05 18.75
C ARG A 575 22.26 -22.36 18.23
N HIS A 576 23.06 -22.31 17.17
CA HIS A 576 23.69 -23.48 16.55
C HIS A 576 25.06 -23.81 17.17
N TYR A 577 25.75 -22.81 17.71
CA TYR A 577 27.08 -22.94 18.32
C TYR A 577 27.06 -22.42 19.77
N PRO A 578 26.60 -23.23 20.74
CA PRO A 578 26.38 -22.78 22.12
C PRO A 578 27.69 -22.50 22.89
N ASP A 579 28.83 -23.06 22.48
CA ASP A 579 30.10 -22.98 23.21
C ASP A 579 30.62 -21.54 23.38
N VAL A 580 30.25 -20.63 22.47
CA VAL A 580 30.69 -19.23 22.47
C VAL A 580 29.76 -18.29 23.25
N VAL A 581 28.59 -18.76 23.72
CA VAL A 581 27.57 -17.93 24.39
C VAL A 581 28.11 -17.27 25.65
N ALA A 582 28.90 -18.00 26.45
CA ALA A 582 29.50 -17.47 27.67
C ALA A 582 30.36 -16.22 27.40
N SER A 583 31.17 -16.26 26.34
CA SER A 583 32.06 -15.16 25.95
C SER A 583 31.27 -13.91 25.54
N VAL A 584 30.16 -14.09 24.82
CA VAL A 584 29.27 -12.99 24.42
C VAL A 584 28.59 -12.34 25.63
N VAL A 585 28.06 -13.15 26.55
CA VAL A 585 27.43 -12.67 27.78
C VAL A 585 28.42 -11.86 28.63
N ASN A 586 29.64 -12.38 28.81
CA ASN A 586 30.70 -11.68 29.52
C ASN A 586 31.04 -10.34 28.85
N LYS A 587 31.10 -10.32 27.50
CA LYS A 587 31.36 -9.08 26.76
C LYS A 587 30.27 -8.03 26.95
N LEU A 588 29.00 -8.43 26.98
CA LEU A 588 27.90 -7.48 27.22
C LEU A 588 27.98 -6.84 28.62
N PHE A 589 28.34 -7.62 29.65
CA PHE A 589 28.57 -7.06 30.99
C PHE A 589 29.82 -6.16 31.03
N GLU A 590 30.88 -6.49 30.30
CA GLU A 590 32.05 -5.61 30.12
C GLU A 590 31.64 -4.26 29.50
N LEU A 591 30.86 -4.29 28.41
CA LEU A 591 30.35 -3.09 27.75
C LEU A 591 29.44 -2.28 28.68
N LEU A 592 28.52 -2.92 29.41
CA LEU A 592 27.63 -2.25 30.36
C LEU A 592 28.41 -1.56 31.49
N THR A 593 29.44 -2.23 32.04
CA THR A 593 30.23 -1.71 33.16
C THR A 593 31.27 -0.67 32.76
N SER A 594 31.67 -0.63 31.48
CA SER A 594 32.57 0.42 30.95
C SER A 594 31.92 1.80 30.86
N LEU A 595 30.58 1.88 30.86
CA LEU A 595 29.83 3.14 30.76
C LEU A 595 29.56 3.74 32.15
N PRO A 596 29.75 5.06 32.35
CA PRO A 596 29.59 5.70 33.66
C PRO A 596 28.13 5.72 34.15
N ILE A 597 27.94 5.66 35.48
CA ILE A 597 26.63 5.64 36.16
C ILE A 597 26.18 7.04 36.62
N THR A 598 27.12 7.89 37.07
CA THR A 598 26.84 9.22 37.64
C THR A 598 27.47 10.36 36.85
N ILE A 599 26.68 11.40 36.60
CA ILE A 599 27.04 12.64 35.91
C ILE A 599 27.80 13.55 36.89
N GLN A 600 29.12 13.64 36.74
CA GLN A 600 29.84 14.84 37.17
C GLN A 600 30.46 15.49 35.94
N GLN A 601 30.08 16.76 35.74
CA GLN A 601 30.55 17.74 34.75
C GLN A 601 29.71 17.89 33.47
N GLN A 602 29.41 19.16 33.20
CA GLN A 602 28.62 19.72 32.12
C GLN A 602 29.21 19.31 30.74
N GLY A 603 28.49 18.47 30.00
CA GLY A 603 28.81 17.97 28.66
C GLY A 603 27.71 17.01 28.15
N PRO A 604 27.66 16.60 26.87
CA PRO A 604 26.49 15.98 26.22
C PRO A 604 26.08 14.66 26.91
N SER A 605 25.13 14.76 27.83
CA SER A 605 24.98 13.90 29.01
C SER A 605 23.93 12.79 28.89
N ASN A 606 23.17 12.74 27.80
CA ASN A 606 22.07 11.77 27.65
C ASN A 606 22.50 10.45 26.95
N ASN A 607 23.66 10.45 26.29
CA ASN A 607 24.07 9.36 25.40
C ASN A 607 24.56 8.11 26.14
N SER A 608 25.16 8.25 27.33
CA SER A 608 25.69 7.11 28.10
C SER A 608 24.59 6.25 28.73
N ARG A 609 23.57 6.88 29.35
CA ARG A 609 22.41 6.19 29.91
C ARG A 609 21.63 5.45 28.83
N GLN A 610 21.41 6.11 27.68
CA GLN A 610 20.77 5.47 26.53
C GLN A 610 21.59 4.29 26.01
N ALA A 611 22.91 4.43 25.92
CA ALA A 611 23.78 3.34 25.51
C ALA A 611 23.71 2.14 26.46
N ARG A 612 23.73 2.37 27.79
CA ARG A 612 23.56 1.30 28.79
C ARG A 612 22.23 0.56 28.64
N LEU A 613 21.15 1.31 28.39
CA LEU A 613 19.82 0.72 28.16
C LEU A 613 19.78 -0.12 26.88
N GLN A 614 20.41 0.34 25.79
CA GLN A 614 20.52 -0.42 24.54
C GLN A 614 21.31 -1.73 24.73
N ILE A 615 22.38 -1.73 25.55
CA ILE A 615 23.08 -2.97 25.92
C ILE A 615 22.17 -3.91 26.73
N CYS A 616 21.35 -3.39 27.64
CA CYS A 616 20.36 -4.22 28.35
C CYS A 616 19.31 -4.80 27.38
N SER A 617 18.92 -4.05 26.33
CA SER A 617 18.06 -4.56 25.25
C SER A 617 18.75 -5.66 24.42
N SER A 618 20.08 -5.62 24.27
CA SER A 618 20.85 -6.69 23.64
C SER A 618 20.70 -8.04 24.37
N PHE A 619 20.68 -8.04 25.72
CA PHE A 619 20.37 -9.27 26.48
C PHE A 619 19.00 -9.84 26.13
N ILE A 620 17.99 -9.00 25.93
CA ILE A 620 16.65 -9.42 25.51
C ILE A 620 16.70 -10.04 24.11
N ARG A 621 17.35 -9.37 23.14
CA ARG A 621 17.46 -9.86 21.75
C ARG A 621 18.20 -11.19 21.66
N ILE A 622 19.34 -11.32 22.33
CA ILE A 622 20.12 -12.55 22.37
C ILE A 622 19.35 -13.68 23.07
N SER A 623 18.66 -13.38 24.19
CA SER A 623 17.81 -14.38 24.86
C SER A 623 16.71 -14.94 23.96
N ARG A 624 16.12 -14.11 23.09
CA ARG A 624 15.13 -14.56 22.09
C ARG A 624 15.76 -15.42 21.00
N ALA A 625 16.92 -15.02 20.48
CA ALA A 625 17.54 -15.64 19.32
C ALA A 625 18.28 -16.96 19.63
N ALA A 626 19.06 -16.99 20.72
CA ALA A 626 19.86 -18.15 21.12
C ALA A 626 19.06 -19.22 21.88
N ASP A 627 17.85 -18.90 22.36
CA ASP A 627 16.86 -19.82 22.94
C ASP A 627 17.44 -20.70 24.06
N LYS A 628 17.54 -22.02 23.86
CA LYS A 628 18.03 -22.97 24.89
C LYS A 628 19.53 -22.84 25.17
N ALA A 629 20.31 -22.21 24.28
CA ALA A 629 21.76 -22.10 24.43
C ALA A 629 22.18 -21.21 25.63
N LEU A 630 21.31 -20.29 26.10
CA LEU A 630 21.61 -19.44 27.27
C LEU A 630 21.32 -20.12 28.62
N LEU A 631 20.56 -21.22 28.65
CA LEU A 631 20.11 -21.86 29.90
C LEU A 631 21.26 -22.22 30.86
N PRO A 632 22.41 -22.77 30.41
CA PRO A 632 23.52 -23.10 31.30
C PRO A 632 24.14 -21.89 31.99
N HIS A 633 23.97 -20.68 31.43
CA HIS A 633 24.59 -19.45 31.91
C HIS A 633 23.67 -18.60 32.79
N MET A 634 22.39 -18.95 32.89
CA MET A 634 21.35 -18.17 33.58
C MET A 634 21.74 -17.85 35.03
N LYS A 635 22.32 -18.81 35.76
CA LYS A 635 22.76 -18.62 37.15
C LYS A 635 23.87 -17.56 37.26
N ASN A 636 24.90 -17.66 36.41
CA ASN A 636 26.01 -16.70 36.42
C ASN A 636 25.53 -15.28 36.09
N ILE A 637 24.57 -15.15 35.17
CA ILE A 637 23.95 -13.86 34.83
C ILE A 637 23.21 -13.30 36.06
N ALA A 638 22.49 -14.14 36.81
CA ALA A 638 21.70 -13.72 37.97
C ALA A 638 22.60 -13.26 39.11
N ASP A 639 23.68 -14.03 39.37
CA ASP A 639 24.70 -13.68 40.37
C ASP A 639 25.37 -12.34 40.02
N THR A 640 25.68 -12.10 38.75
CA THR A 640 26.27 -10.83 38.27
C THR A 640 25.27 -9.68 38.41
N MET A 641 23.99 -9.90 38.10
CA MET A 641 22.94 -8.88 38.26
C MET A 641 22.75 -8.48 39.73
N ALA A 642 22.70 -9.47 40.63
CA ALA A 642 22.57 -9.25 42.07
C ALA A 642 23.79 -8.51 42.65
N TYR A 643 25.00 -8.86 42.19
CA TYR A 643 26.23 -8.14 42.56
C TYR A 643 26.20 -6.68 42.12
N LEU A 644 25.85 -6.40 40.85
CA LEU A 644 25.77 -5.03 40.33
C LEU A 644 24.66 -4.21 41.00
N GLN A 645 23.55 -4.84 41.36
CA GLN A 645 22.47 -4.21 42.12
C GLN A 645 22.90 -3.88 43.55
N GLY A 646 23.61 -4.79 44.24
CA GLY A 646 24.15 -4.58 45.57
C GLY A 646 25.17 -3.44 45.65
N GLU A 647 25.95 -3.23 44.59
CA GLU A 647 26.89 -2.10 44.48
C GLU A 647 26.24 -0.78 44.04
N GLY A 648 24.92 -0.76 43.77
CA GLY A 648 24.24 0.43 43.26
C GLY A 648 24.67 0.84 41.85
N ARG A 649 25.21 -0.11 41.06
CA ARG A 649 25.77 0.11 39.71
C ARG A 649 24.79 -0.15 38.57
N LEU A 650 23.57 -0.55 38.91
CA LEU A 650 22.50 -0.89 37.98
C LEU A 650 21.30 0.03 38.21
N LEU A 651 20.89 0.76 37.16
CA LEU A 651 19.71 1.62 37.23
C LEU A 651 18.42 0.79 37.24
N ARG A 652 17.32 1.34 37.77
CA ARG A 652 16.03 0.63 37.84
C ARG A 652 15.54 0.16 36.46
N ALA A 653 15.59 1.03 35.46
CA ALA A 653 15.19 0.69 34.10
C ALA A 653 16.08 -0.42 33.48
N GLU A 654 17.38 -0.46 33.81
CA GLU A 654 18.31 -1.50 33.35
C GLU A 654 17.99 -2.84 34.00
N HIS A 655 17.72 -2.82 35.31
CA HIS A 655 17.27 -3.99 36.07
C HIS A 655 15.98 -4.57 35.47
N ASP A 656 14.99 -3.74 35.12
CA ASP A 656 13.73 -4.21 34.53
C ASP A 656 13.95 -4.87 33.15
N HIS A 657 14.90 -4.40 32.34
CA HIS A 657 15.26 -5.02 31.05
C HIS A 657 15.97 -6.37 31.21
N LEU A 658 16.90 -6.46 32.17
CA LEU A 658 17.55 -7.72 32.50
C LEU A 658 16.53 -8.73 33.03
N CYS A 659 15.60 -8.30 33.88
CA CYS A 659 14.50 -9.15 34.35
C CYS A 659 13.60 -9.63 33.20
N GLU A 660 13.31 -8.77 32.20
CA GLU A 660 12.61 -9.21 30.98
C GLU A 660 13.41 -10.27 30.20
N ALA A 661 14.73 -10.11 30.08
CA ALA A 661 15.60 -11.11 29.45
C ALA A 661 15.54 -12.45 30.22
N PHE A 662 15.53 -12.43 31.55
CA PHE A 662 15.35 -13.63 32.39
C PHE A 662 14.03 -14.34 32.16
N LEU A 663 12.92 -13.60 32.01
CA LEU A 663 11.62 -14.20 31.69
C LEU A 663 11.67 -14.94 30.34
N ILE A 664 12.34 -14.36 29.35
CA ILE A 664 12.54 -14.98 28.03
C ILE A 664 13.44 -16.23 28.14
N MET A 665 14.53 -16.16 28.89
CA MET A 665 15.39 -17.32 29.13
C MET A 665 14.63 -18.45 29.85
N ALA A 666 13.87 -18.13 30.90
CA ALA A 666 13.05 -19.11 31.60
C ALA A 666 11.98 -19.72 30.68
N SER A 667 11.46 -18.95 29.72
CA SER A 667 10.48 -19.43 28.74
C SER A 667 10.97 -20.64 27.93
N SER A 668 12.28 -20.76 27.69
CA SER A 668 12.88 -21.84 26.89
C SER A 668 13.21 -23.11 27.70
N SER A 669 13.19 -23.05 29.04
CA SER A 669 13.57 -24.16 29.93
C SER A 669 12.42 -25.05 30.43
N GLY A 670 11.18 -24.53 30.38
CA GLY A 670 9.97 -25.23 30.83
C GLY A 670 9.31 -24.60 32.06
N ILE A 671 8.12 -25.10 32.42
CA ILE A 671 7.18 -24.43 33.36
C ILE A 671 7.72 -24.31 34.79
N GLN A 672 8.46 -25.32 35.28
CA GLN A 672 8.98 -25.31 36.65
C GLN A 672 10.01 -24.19 36.88
N GLN A 673 10.98 -24.06 35.98
CA GLN A 673 11.99 -22.99 36.07
C GLN A 673 11.36 -21.60 35.83
N GLN A 674 10.30 -21.51 35.01
CA GLN A 674 9.50 -20.28 34.89
C GLN A 674 8.85 -19.89 36.21
N GLN A 675 8.25 -20.84 36.94
CA GLN A 675 7.63 -20.56 38.23
C GLN A 675 8.64 -20.10 39.28
N GLU A 676 9.81 -20.72 39.34
CA GLU A 676 10.88 -20.32 40.27
C GLU A 676 11.40 -18.91 39.99
N VAL A 677 11.66 -18.58 38.71
CA VAL A 677 12.11 -17.24 38.29
C VAL A 677 11.03 -16.20 38.54
N LEU A 678 9.76 -16.51 38.24
CA LEU A 678 8.64 -15.61 38.50
C LEU A 678 8.42 -15.35 39.99
N ALA A 679 8.54 -16.38 40.83
CA ALA A 679 8.45 -16.23 42.28
C ALA A 679 9.54 -15.28 42.80
N TRP A 680 10.80 -15.50 42.36
CA TRP A 680 11.92 -14.64 42.74
C TRP A 680 11.74 -13.18 42.29
N LEU A 681 11.26 -12.94 41.06
CA LEU A 681 11.09 -11.60 40.50
C LEU A 681 9.86 -10.86 41.08
N LEU A 682 8.75 -11.58 41.32
CA LEU A 682 7.48 -10.96 41.73
C LEU A 682 7.32 -10.82 43.25
N GLU A 683 8.05 -11.57 44.08
CA GLU A 683 7.91 -11.49 45.54
C GLU A 683 8.15 -10.08 46.11
N PRO A 684 9.21 -9.34 45.71
CA PRO A 684 9.43 -7.97 46.18
C PRO A 684 8.31 -7.01 45.73
N LEU A 685 7.80 -7.21 44.51
CA LEU A 685 6.73 -6.37 43.93
C LEU A 685 5.37 -6.65 44.58
N ASN A 686 5.10 -7.91 44.96
CA ASN A 686 3.88 -8.26 45.68
C ASN A 686 3.80 -7.52 47.03
N LYS A 687 4.92 -7.48 47.76
CA LYS A 687 5.01 -6.81 49.07
C LYS A 687 4.75 -5.30 48.98
N THR A 688 5.12 -4.63 47.89
CA THR A 688 4.87 -3.19 47.70
C THR A 688 3.50 -2.92 47.06
N TRP A 689 3.10 -3.71 46.07
CA TRP A 689 1.84 -3.51 45.33
C TRP A 689 0.60 -3.75 46.20
N THR A 690 0.66 -4.71 47.13
CA THR A 690 -0.47 -5.06 48.00
C THR A 690 -0.58 -4.23 49.28
N GLN A 691 0.36 -3.31 49.52
CA GLN A 691 0.30 -2.38 50.67
C GLN A 691 -0.97 -1.54 50.61
N VAL A 692 -1.68 -1.48 51.74
CA VAL A 692 -2.97 -0.79 51.83
C VAL A 692 -2.77 0.72 51.88
N GLU A 693 -1.66 1.17 52.47
CA GLU A 693 -1.38 2.58 52.78
C GLU A 693 -1.44 3.46 51.52
N TRP A 694 -0.71 3.09 50.47
CA TRP A 694 -0.68 3.86 49.22
C TRP A 694 -1.97 3.70 48.41
N GLN A 695 -2.59 2.51 48.43
CA GLN A 695 -3.87 2.29 47.75
C GLN A 695 -4.95 3.17 48.36
N THR A 696 -5.00 3.30 49.69
CA THR A 696 -5.94 4.20 50.35
C THR A 696 -5.61 5.67 50.12
N ALA A 697 -4.33 6.03 50.12
CA ALA A 697 -3.88 7.42 49.93
C ALA A 697 -4.16 7.94 48.51
N TYR A 698 -3.92 7.12 47.48
CA TYR A 698 -3.93 7.59 46.09
C TYR A 698 -5.08 7.03 45.22
N LEU A 699 -5.69 5.89 45.58
CA LEU A 699 -6.70 5.21 44.74
C LEU A 699 -8.12 5.22 45.33
N SER A 700 -8.34 5.79 46.51
CA SER A 700 -9.69 5.87 47.12
C SER A 700 -10.59 6.90 46.44
N ASP A 701 -10.00 8.02 46.00
CA ASP A 701 -10.70 9.12 45.32
C ASP A 701 -9.89 9.60 44.10
N PRO A 702 -10.53 10.03 43.00
CA PRO A 702 -9.82 10.57 41.84
C PRO A 702 -8.90 11.76 42.15
N SER A 703 -9.16 12.53 43.23
CA SER A 703 -8.24 13.59 43.65
C SER A 703 -6.92 13.05 44.18
N GLY A 704 -6.87 11.82 44.70
CA GLY A 704 -5.63 11.20 45.18
C GLY A 704 -4.55 11.07 44.09
N LEU A 705 -4.96 10.96 42.82
CA LEU A 705 -4.00 10.97 41.70
C LEU A 705 -3.25 12.31 41.59
N THR A 706 -3.85 13.45 41.97
CA THR A 706 -3.15 14.74 41.91
C THR A 706 -2.01 14.80 42.91
N ASP A 707 -2.18 14.16 44.08
CA ASP A 707 -1.15 14.06 45.10
C ASP A 707 -0.04 13.09 44.69
N MET A 708 -0.38 12.01 43.97
CA MET A 708 0.61 11.08 43.41
C MET A 708 1.49 11.76 42.35
N PHE A 709 0.94 12.66 41.53
CA PHE A 709 1.73 13.43 40.55
C PHE A 709 2.69 14.44 41.19
N ALA A 710 2.56 14.72 42.50
CA ALA A 710 3.53 15.51 43.23
C ALA A 710 4.77 14.67 43.65
N ASP A 711 4.62 13.35 43.80
CA ASP A 711 5.72 12.41 44.07
C ASP A 711 6.18 11.71 42.79
N THR A 712 7.08 12.37 42.07
CA THR A 712 7.62 11.87 40.78
C THR A 712 8.29 10.49 40.92
N GLN A 713 8.94 10.19 42.05
CA GLN A 713 9.65 8.93 42.23
C GLN A 713 8.67 7.78 42.44
N PHE A 714 7.64 7.99 43.27
CA PHE A 714 6.59 7.00 43.48
C PHE A 714 5.73 6.78 42.22
N MET A 715 5.36 7.86 41.52
CA MET A 715 4.64 7.82 40.25
C MET A 715 5.34 6.89 39.24
N TRP A 716 6.64 7.07 39.01
CA TRP A 716 7.39 6.22 38.08
C TRP A 716 7.58 4.79 38.59
N SER A 717 7.68 4.58 39.90
CA SER A 717 7.71 3.23 40.49
C SER A 717 6.45 2.42 40.15
N ILE A 718 5.27 3.05 40.19
CA ILE A 718 3.99 2.43 39.79
C ILE A 718 4.00 2.06 38.30
N TYR A 719 4.45 2.97 37.43
CA TYR A 719 4.57 2.70 35.99
C TYR A 719 5.51 1.51 35.70
N HIS A 720 6.69 1.47 36.31
CA HIS A 720 7.63 0.36 36.16
C HIS A 720 7.04 -0.97 36.65
N THR A 721 6.23 -0.94 37.71
CA THR A 721 5.57 -2.14 38.24
C THR A 721 4.49 -2.66 37.27
N VAL A 722 3.63 -1.78 36.74
CA VAL A 722 2.58 -2.15 35.79
C VAL A 722 3.16 -2.67 34.47
N THR A 723 4.16 -1.98 33.92
CA THR A 723 4.85 -2.42 32.70
C THR A 723 5.58 -3.74 32.89
N PHE A 724 6.14 -4.00 34.09
CA PHE A 724 6.75 -5.29 34.41
C PHE A 724 5.70 -6.41 34.47
N PHE A 725 4.52 -6.18 35.04
CA PHE A 725 3.43 -7.17 35.01
C PHE A 725 2.99 -7.52 33.59
N GLU A 726 2.84 -6.51 32.72
CA GLU A 726 2.56 -6.73 31.30
C GLU A 726 3.64 -7.61 30.64
N LYS A 727 4.92 -7.27 30.84
CA LYS A 727 6.06 -8.03 30.30
C LYS A 727 6.12 -9.45 30.84
N ALA A 728 5.94 -9.63 32.16
CA ALA A 728 5.90 -10.94 32.81
C ALA A 728 4.81 -11.81 32.21
N LEU A 729 3.62 -11.27 31.98
CA LEU A 729 2.52 -12.00 31.36
C LEU A 729 2.76 -12.30 29.88
N LYS A 730 3.30 -11.34 29.12
CA LYS A 730 3.61 -11.48 27.68
C LYS A 730 4.70 -12.50 27.39
N ARG A 731 5.68 -12.66 28.29
CA ARG A 731 6.88 -13.48 28.08
C ARG A 731 6.84 -14.83 28.80
N SER A 732 5.94 -15.02 29.75
CA SER A 732 5.74 -16.30 30.44
C SER A 732 4.84 -17.24 29.62
N GLY A 733 4.93 -18.55 29.86
CA GLY A 733 4.10 -19.56 29.20
C GLY A 733 4.82 -20.34 28.08
N THR A 734 4.11 -21.32 27.52
CA THR A 734 4.64 -22.18 26.45
C THR A 734 4.50 -21.49 25.09
N LYS A 735 5.61 -21.35 24.35
CA LYS A 735 5.59 -20.90 22.94
C LYS A 735 4.65 -21.83 22.13
N ARG A 736 3.48 -21.37 21.68
CA ARG A 736 2.67 -22.07 20.68
C ARG A 736 3.53 -22.21 19.42
N SER A 737 3.99 -23.43 19.08
CA SER A 737 4.70 -23.64 17.81
C SER A 737 3.72 -23.42 16.65
N THR A 738 4.11 -22.60 15.69
CA THR A 738 3.35 -22.25 14.47
C THR A 738 3.30 -23.39 13.43
N THR A 739 3.42 -24.65 13.86
CA THR A 739 3.30 -25.82 12.99
C THR A 739 1.87 -26.33 13.00
N ALA A 740 1.08 -25.87 12.02
CA ALA A 740 -0.25 -26.31 11.63
C ALA A 740 -1.38 -26.15 12.68
N PRO A 741 -2.55 -25.59 12.31
CA PRO A 741 -3.76 -25.68 13.13
C PRO A 741 -4.29 -27.11 13.01
N GLN A 742 -3.69 -28.06 13.74
CA GLN A 742 -4.38 -29.32 13.98
C GLN A 742 -5.56 -29.05 14.91
N ALA A 743 -6.73 -29.44 14.42
CA ALA A 743 -8.02 -29.29 15.06
C ALA A 743 -7.94 -29.59 16.56
N ALA A 744 -8.28 -28.58 17.38
CA ALA A 744 -8.52 -28.79 18.79
C ALA A 744 -9.65 -29.81 18.93
N ILE A 745 -9.32 -31.00 19.40
CA ILE A 745 -10.30 -32.01 19.82
C ILE A 745 -11.05 -31.41 21.01
N THR A 746 -12.34 -31.23 20.83
CA THR A 746 -13.31 -30.91 21.86
C THR A 746 -13.48 -32.08 22.84
N THR A 747 -13.82 -31.72 24.08
CA THR A 747 -14.36 -32.59 25.15
C THR A 747 -13.43 -33.64 25.74
N THR A 748 -12.70 -33.28 26.80
CA THR A 748 -12.75 -33.87 28.16
C THR A 748 -11.54 -33.38 28.96
N THR A 749 -11.81 -32.77 30.12
CA THR A 749 -10.90 -32.65 31.28
C THR A 749 -9.40 -32.83 31.03
N ALA A 750 -8.73 -31.82 30.45
CA ALA A 750 -7.28 -31.72 30.50
C ALA A 750 -6.90 -30.95 31.77
N THR A 751 -6.87 -31.64 32.90
CA THR A 751 -6.17 -31.16 34.09
C THR A 751 -4.68 -30.97 33.75
N GLY A 752 -4.12 -29.78 33.99
CA GLY A 752 -2.75 -29.73 34.50
C GLY A 752 -1.70 -28.79 33.90
N TYR A 753 -2.02 -27.79 33.07
CA TYR A 753 -1.03 -26.73 32.77
C TYR A 753 -1.64 -25.34 32.93
N LEU A 754 -1.80 -24.92 34.18
CA LEU A 754 -2.06 -23.52 34.53
C LEU A 754 -0.85 -22.69 34.11
N HIS A 755 -1.10 -21.59 33.40
CA HIS A 755 -0.05 -20.64 33.03
C HIS A 755 0.70 -20.18 34.30
N PRO A 756 2.04 -20.04 34.30
CA PRO A 756 2.81 -19.71 35.50
C PRO A 756 2.36 -18.42 36.22
N MET A 757 1.83 -17.43 35.48
CA MET A 757 1.29 -16.19 36.05
C MET A 757 -0.10 -16.32 36.69
N SER A 758 -0.80 -17.44 36.54
CA SER A 758 -2.21 -17.59 36.94
C SER A 758 -2.43 -17.32 38.44
N SER A 759 -1.52 -17.81 39.30
CA SER A 759 -1.57 -17.59 40.75
C SER A 759 -1.36 -16.13 41.13
N HIS A 760 -0.63 -15.37 40.30
CA HIS A 760 -0.26 -13.98 40.59
C HIS A 760 -1.34 -12.97 40.19
N LEU A 761 -2.27 -13.34 39.30
CA LEU A 761 -3.34 -12.43 38.85
C LEU A 761 -4.25 -11.94 39.99
N SER A 762 -4.45 -12.77 41.02
CA SER A 762 -5.36 -12.51 42.15
C SER A 762 -5.01 -11.25 42.93
N TRP A 763 -3.72 -10.92 43.05
CA TRP A 763 -3.25 -9.74 43.76
C TRP A 763 -2.81 -8.60 42.81
N ILE A 764 -2.54 -8.89 41.53
CA ILE A 764 -2.16 -7.88 40.52
C ILE A 764 -3.37 -7.08 40.04
N LEU A 765 -4.46 -7.76 39.66
CA LEU A 765 -5.58 -7.14 38.95
C LEU A 765 -6.40 -6.15 39.80
N PRO A 766 -6.74 -6.41 41.09
CA PRO A 766 -7.63 -5.52 41.83
C PRO A 766 -7.09 -4.08 41.99
N PRO A 767 -5.81 -3.85 42.39
CA PRO A 767 -5.27 -2.50 42.46
C PRO A 767 -5.14 -1.84 41.08
N LEU A 768 -4.83 -2.61 40.03
CA LEU A 768 -4.75 -2.11 38.66
C LEU A 768 -6.10 -1.58 38.15
N LEU A 769 -7.19 -2.32 38.39
CA LEU A 769 -8.53 -1.90 38.00
C LEU A 769 -8.98 -0.62 38.74
N ARG A 770 -8.61 -0.48 40.02
CA ARG A 770 -8.84 0.76 40.79
C ARG A 770 -8.05 1.92 40.20
N LEU A 771 -6.78 1.70 39.84
CA LEU A 771 -5.91 2.68 39.20
C LEU A 771 -6.50 3.18 37.87
N LEU A 772 -6.89 2.27 36.98
CA LEU A 772 -7.51 2.62 35.69
C LEU A 772 -8.83 3.36 35.87
N ARG A 773 -9.66 2.96 36.85
CA ARG A 773 -10.89 3.68 37.19
C ARG A 773 -10.62 5.12 37.62
N CYS A 774 -9.63 5.33 38.49
CA CYS A 774 -9.24 6.68 38.93
C CYS A 774 -8.72 7.52 37.75
N ILE A 775 -7.95 6.91 36.84
CA ILE A 775 -7.47 7.56 35.62
C ILE A 775 -8.65 8.00 34.74
N HIS A 776 -9.64 7.12 34.49
CA HIS A 776 -10.80 7.49 33.66
C HIS A 776 -11.66 8.58 34.27
N ALA A 777 -11.77 8.62 35.60
CA ALA A 777 -12.49 9.69 36.30
C ALA A 777 -11.91 11.09 36.02
N LEU A 778 -10.65 11.21 35.59
CA LEU A 778 -10.04 12.48 35.18
C LEU A 778 -10.69 13.09 33.92
N TRP A 779 -11.36 12.29 33.09
CA TRP A 779 -12.09 12.73 31.90
C TRP A 779 -13.59 12.97 32.15
N ALA A 780 -14.13 12.53 33.29
CA ALA A 780 -15.54 12.72 33.63
C ALA A 780 -15.80 14.10 34.27
N GLU A 781 -16.97 14.68 33.99
CA GLU A 781 -17.46 15.87 34.68
C GLU A 781 -18.09 15.49 36.03
N PRO A 782 -17.90 16.26 37.13
CA PRO A 782 -17.29 17.60 37.22
C PRO A 782 -15.76 17.62 37.46
N PHE A 783 -15.13 16.45 37.59
CA PHE A 783 -13.69 16.36 37.94
C PHE A 783 -12.80 17.01 36.88
N ALA A 784 -13.15 16.91 35.60
CA ALA A 784 -12.41 17.54 34.52
C ALA A 784 -12.23 19.06 34.71
N GLN A 785 -13.21 19.75 35.33
CA GLN A 785 -13.17 21.18 35.60
C GLN A 785 -12.30 21.56 36.80
N SER A 786 -12.17 20.69 37.81
CA SER A 786 -11.41 20.97 39.04
C SER A 786 -9.90 20.70 38.94
N LEU A 787 -9.42 20.14 37.83
CA LEU A 787 -7.99 19.82 37.63
C LEU A 787 -7.11 21.06 37.43
N THR A 788 -5.84 20.96 37.85
CA THR A 788 -4.80 21.97 37.62
C THR A 788 -4.49 22.15 36.13
N GLY A 789 -3.92 23.31 35.76
CA GLY A 789 -3.56 23.59 34.37
C GLY A 789 -2.61 22.56 33.76
N GLU A 790 -1.63 22.07 34.52
CA GLU A 790 -0.67 21.04 34.09
C GLU A 790 -1.35 19.72 33.73
N ILE A 791 -2.32 19.26 34.54
CA ILE A 791 -3.04 17.99 34.30
C ILE A 791 -4.04 18.16 33.16
N LYS A 792 -4.69 19.33 33.05
CA LYS A 792 -5.57 19.64 31.91
C LYS A 792 -4.79 19.63 30.59
N ALA A 793 -3.60 20.20 30.56
CA ALA A 793 -2.73 20.16 29.40
C ALA A 793 -2.21 18.73 29.12
N ALA A 794 -1.90 17.93 30.15
CA ALA A 794 -1.47 16.54 29.98
C ALA A 794 -2.53 15.63 29.31
N LYS A 795 -3.82 16.00 29.35
CA LYS A 795 -4.91 15.27 28.68
C LYS A 795 -4.96 15.51 27.16
N SER A 796 -4.31 16.56 26.65
CA SER A 796 -4.31 16.88 25.22
C SER A 796 -3.30 16.06 24.42
N MET A 797 -3.56 15.93 23.12
CA MET A 797 -2.69 15.26 22.16
C MET A 797 -1.41 16.06 21.91
N THR A 798 -0.26 15.39 21.86
CA THR A 798 1.04 16.04 21.61
C THR A 798 1.18 16.52 20.16
N ILE A 799 2.04 17.52 19.93
CA ILE A 799 2.36 18.01 18.57
C ILE A 799 2.89 16.87 17.68
N SER A 800 3.63 15.90 18.22
CA SER A 800 4.12 14.73 17.47
C SER A 800 2.99 13.81 17.01
N GLU A 801 1.96 13.60 17.84
CA GLU A 801 0.79 12.81 17.47
C GLU A 801 -0.07 13.56 16.46
N GLN A 802 -0.23 14.88 16.62
CA GLN A 802 -0.91 15.72 15.64
C GLN A 802 -0.23 15.66 14.27
N ALA A 803 1.11 15.77 14.23
CA ALA A 803 1.90 15.63 13.00
C ALA A 803 1.75 14.23 12.37
N SER A 804 1.79 13.17 13.19
CA SER A 804 1.57 11.78 12.74
C SER A 804 0.17 11.56 12.16
N LEU A 805 -0.87 12.15 12.77
CA LEU A 805 -2.21 12.12 12.23
C LEU A 805 -2.29 12.87 10.89
N LEU A 806 -1.65 14.04 10.78
CA LEU A 806 -1.63 14.81 9.53
C LEU A 806 -0.76 14.18 8.42
N GLY A 807 -0.01 13.11 8.72
CA GLY A 807 0.96 12.53 7.79
C GLY A 807 2.18 13.44 7.55
N GLU A 808 2.38 14.44 8.40
CA GLU A 808 3.58 15.28 8.39
C GLU A 808 4.75 14.44 8.94
N THR A 809 5.82 14.31 8.16
CA THR A 809 7.05 13.67 8.66
C THR A 809 7.62 14.58 9.74
N SER A 810 7.39 14.22 11.01
CA SER A 810 8.06 14.87 12.13
C SER A 810 9.56 14.73 11.89
N LYS A 811 10.26 15.82 11.55
CA LYS A 811 11.73 15.80 11.54
C LYS A 811 12.16 15.43 12.96
N PRO A 812 12.71 14.22 13.22
CA PRO A 812 13.28 13.96 14.51
C PRO A 812 14.42 14.96 14.68
N THR A 813 14.46 15.67 15.81
CA THR A 813 15.62 16.48 16.16
C THR A 813 16.85 15.57 16.10
N LYS A 814 17.88 15.98 15.34
CA LYS A 814 19.10 15.19 15.06
C LYS A 814 19.59 14.50 16.35
N GLY A 815 19.53 13.17 16.37
CA GLY A 815 19.96 12.33 17.49
C GLY A 815 18.91 11.36 18.05
N GLN A 816 17.65 11.39 17.60
CA GLN A 816 16.60 10.48 18.08
C GLN A 816 16.43 9.26 17.16
N VAL A 817 16.94 8.11 17.59
CA VAL A 817 16.46 6.80 17.11
C VAL A 817 15.19 6.50 17.90
N ALA A 818 14.03 6.54 17.25
CA ALA A 818 12.82 6.00 17.84
C ALA A 818 13.04 4.49 18.10
N PRO A 819 12.92 4.00 19.35
CA PRO A 819 12.97 2.57 19.59
C PRO A 819 11.75 1.91 18.93
N ALA A 820 11.99 0.85 18.16
CA ALA A 820 10.94 0.06 17.51
C ALA A 820 10.06 -0.73 18.51
N ASP A 821 10.51 -0.83 19.76
CA ASP A 821 9.72 -1.33 20.88
C ASP A 821 9.17 -0.09 21.61
N GLY A 822 7.85 0.16 21.56
CA GLY A 822 7.15 1.36 22.05
C GLY A 822 7.28 1.68 23.55
N LEU A 823 8.49 1.74 24.08
CA LEU A 823 8.82 2.29 25.38
C LEU A 823 9.07 3.79 25.22
N LEU A 824 8.25 4.59 25.90
CA LEU A 824 8.52 6.01 26.12
C LEU A 824 9.93 6.15 26.76
N ASP A 825 10.72 7.12 26.30
CA ASP A 825 11.94 7.57 26.99
C ASP A 825 11.55 8.08 28.37
N VAL A 826 11.55 7.20 29.37
CA VAL A 826 10.84 7.40 30.65
C VAL A 826 11.54 8.36 31.62
N GLN A 827 12.69 8.94 31.30
CA GLN A 827 13.27 9.98 32.15
C GLN A 827 14.24 10.83 31.35
N ARG A 828 13.73 11.89 30.73
CA ARG A 828 14.55 12.97 30.20
C ARG A 828 14.58 14.08 31.26
N GLU A 829 15.69 14.24 31.96
CA GLU A 829 15.89 15.38 32.87
C GLU A 829 15.83 16.67 32.02
N GLY A 830 14.74 17.44 32.18
CA GLY A 830 14.44 18.63 31.39
C GLY A 830 13.04 18.66 30.74
N GLU A 831 12.25 17.58 30.80
CA GLU A 831 10.85 17.60 30.33
C GLU A 831 9.92 18.33 31.30
N SER A 832 8.93 19.06 30.74
CA SER A 832 7.92 19.76 31.54
C SER A 832 7.12 18.75 32.38
N LYS A 833 6.66 19.19 33.57
CA LYS A 833 5.84 18.35 34.46
C LYS A 833 4.58 17.83 33.77
N GLU A 834 4.02 18.62 32.84
CA GLU A 834 2.94 18.22 31.93
C GLU A 834 3.29 17.01 31.07
N ASN A 835 4.45 16.99 30.41
CA ASN A 835 4.87 15.88 29.56
C ASN A 835 5.08 14.60 30.38
N ASN A 836 5.64 14.72 31.59
CA ASN A 836 5.82 13.58 32.49
C ASN A 836 4.48 12.94 32.87
N ILE A 837 3.50 13.76 33.27
CA ILE A 837 2.15 13.28 33.62
C ILE A 837 1.46 12.67 32.38
N ARG A 838 1.57 13.30 31.21
CA ARG A 838 1.00 12.78 29.95
C ARG A 838 1.58 11.42 29.58
N ASN A 839 2.90 11.29 29.60
CA ASN A 839 3.62 10.06 29.28
C ASN A 839 3.27 8.95 30.27
N TRP A 840 3.15 9.28 31.56
CA TRP A 840 2.73 8.34 32.58
C TRP A 840 1.27 7.88 32.39
N LEU A 841 0.33 8.81 32.16
CA LEU A 841 -1.09 8.50 31.93
C LEU A 841 -1.27 7.59 30.71
N ARG A 842 -0.56 7.90 29.61
CA ARG A 842 -0.55 7.06 28.42
C ARG A 842 0.03 5.68 28.72
N GLY A 843 1.24 5.63 29.26
CA GLY A 843 1.95 4.39 29.54
C GLY A 843 1.19 3.45 30.48
N VAL A 844 0.58 3.97 31.55
CA VAL A 844 -0.21 3.14 32.48
C VAL A 844 -1.52 2.66 31.85
N ARG A 845 -2.20 3.46 31.03
CA ARG A 845 -3.40 3.01 30.31
C ARG A 845 -3.05 1.93 29.30
N ASP A 846 -2.07 2.17 28.44
CA ASP A 846 -1.69 1.24 27.37
C ASP A 846 -1.21 -0.10 27.96
N SER A 847 -0.28 -0.06 28.91
CA SER A 847 0.19 -1.27 29.59
C SER A 847 -0.89 -1.94 30.45
N GLY A 848 -1.75 -1.16 31.11
CA GLY A 848 -2.86 -1.68 31.90
C GLY A 848 -3.89 -2.42 31.05
N TYR A 849 -4.27 -1.85 29.90
CA TYR A 849 -5.16 -2.50 28.94
C TYR A 849 -4.54 -3.72 28.28
N ASN A 850 -3.26 -3.65 27.89
CA ASN A 850 -2.53 -4.81 27.38
C ASN A 850 -2.47 -5.94 28.42
N LEU A 851 -2.21 -5.60 29.70
CA LEU A 851 -2.19 -6.56 30.79
C LEU A 851 -3.55 -7.23 31.00
N ILE A 852 -4.66 -6.47 30.96
CA ILE A 852 -6.02 -7.03 31.02
C ILE A 852 -6.30 -7.92 29.81
N GLY A 853 -5.96 -7.46 28.60
CA GLY A 853 -6.16 -8.22 27.37
C GLY A 853 -5.39 -9.53 27.35
N LEU A 854 -4.12 -9.50 27.76
CA LEU A 854 -3.28 -10.69 27.92
C LEU A 854 -3.80 -11.59 29.04
N ALA A 855 -4.27 -11.05 30.17
CA ALA A 855 -4.78 -11.84 31.28
C ALA A 855 -6.07 -12.57 30.90
N ALA A 856 -6.94 -11.92 30.11
CA ALA A 856 -8.15 -12.55 29.58
C ALA A 856 -7.85 -13.80 28.72
N THR A 857 -6.68 -13.88 28.07
CA THR A 857 -6.28 -15.08 27.32
C THR A 857 -6.02 -16.31 28.19
N LEU A 858 -5.83 -16.12 29.52
CA LEU A 858 -5.65 -17.22 30.48
C LEU A 858 -6.97 -17.88 30.90
N GLY A 859 -8.11 -17.38 30.40
CA GLY A 859 -9.42 -17.98 30.62
C GLY A 859 -9.83 -18.00 32.09
N GLU A 860 -10.14 -19.18 32.62
CA GLU A 860 -10.73 -19.37 33.95
C GLU A 860 -9.93 -18.69 35.08
N ALA A 861 -8.59 -18.67 35.00
CA ALA A 861 -7.75 -18.02 36.00
C ALA A 861 -8.01 -16.51 36.13
N PHE A 862 -8.27 -15.82 35.01
CA PHE A 862 -8.63 -14.41 35.01
C PHE A 862 -10.00 -14.18 35.62
N PHE A 863 -10.99 -14.99 35.22
CA PHE A 863 -12.37 -14.87 35.71
C PHE A 863 -12.49 -15.13 37.21
N ARG A 864 -11.70 -16.05 37.78
CA ARG A 864 -11.64 -16.30 39.23
C ARG A 864 -11.04 -15.14 40.04
N CYS A 865 -10.23 -14.26 39.44
CA CYS A 865 -9.52 -13.18 40.15
C CYS A 865 -10.32 -11.88 40.27
N ILE A 866 -11.46 -11.76 39.58
CA ILE A 866 -12.29 -10.54 39.55
C ILE A 866 -13.33 -10.54 40.69
N ASP A 867 -13.32 -11.58 41.54
CA ASP A 867 -14.32 -11.82 42.57
C ASP A 867 -14.15 -10.92 43.81
N GLY A 868 -14.93 -9.82 43.83
CA GLY A 868 -15.28 -9.04 45.02
C GLY A 868 -16.77 -8.63 45.06
N SER A 869 -17.62 -9.51 45.61
CA SER A 869 -18.94 -9.31 46.25
C SER A 869 -20.05 -8.40 45.66
N SER A 870 -20.03 -8.05 44.37
CA SER A 870 -21.26 -7.62 43.64
C SER A 870 -21.35 -8.10 42.18
N VAL A 871 -20.32 -8.75 41.66
CA VAL A 871 -20.27 -9.33 40.30
C VAL A 871 -20.20 -10.87 40.32
N ILE A 872 -19.96 -11.45 41.50
CA ILE A 872 -19.68 -12.88 41.74
C ILE A 872 -20.89 -13.79 41.49
N LEU A 873 -22.12 -13.27 41.59
CA LEU A 873 -23.32 -14.05 41.21
C LEU A 873 -23.55 -14.08 39.69
N ALA A 874 -22.74 -13.36 38.89
CA ALA A 874 -22.95 -13.19 37.46
C ALA A 874 -21.77 -13.70 36.58
N LEU A 875 -20.67 -14.20 37.14
CA LEU A 875 -19.50 -14.58 36.33
C LEU A 875 -19.29 -16.09 36.13
N MET A 876 -20.12 -16.95 36.75
CA MET A 876 -19.91 -18.41 36.72
C MET A 876 -20.84 -19.23 35.83
N GLU A 877 -21.74 -18.64 35.03
CA GLU A 877 -22.43 -19.36 33.94
C GLU A 877 -22.60 -18.46 32.69
N ASN A 878 -22.01 -18.89 31.57
CA ASN A 878 -22.26 -18.47 30.19
C ASN A 878 -21.72 -17.10 29.69
N VAL A 879 -21.28 -17.10 28.42
CA VAL A 879 -20.91 -15.95 27.56
C VAL A 879 -22.01 -14.85 27.50
N GLN A 880 -23.21 -15.14 28.04
CA GLN A 880 -24.41 -14.26 28.07
C GLN A 880 -24.19 -13.00 28.89
N ILE A 881 -23.34 -13.09 29.92
CA ILE A 881 -23.16 -11.97 30.84
C ILE A 881 -22.08 -11.01 30.32
N TRP A 882 -21.12 -11.49 29.52
CA TRP A 882 -20.11 -10.66 28.86
C TRP A 882 -20.70 -9.81 27.72
N THR A 883 -21.64 -10.39 26.97
CA THR A 883 -22.38 -9.68 25.92
C THR A 883 -23.27 -8.59 26.48
N ALA A 884 -23.97 -8.86 27.58
CA ALA A 884 -24.87 -7.90 28.23
C ALA A 884 -24.15 -6.80 29.04
N ASN A 885 -23.06 -7.11 29.75
CA ASN A 885 -22.43 -6.16 30.68
C ASN A 885 -21.23 -5.39 30.11
N LEU A 886 -20.54 -5.92 29.08
CA LEU A 886 -19.36 -5.27 28.50
C LEU A 886 -19.59 -4.87 27.04
N LEU A 887 -19.97 -5.80 26.17
CA LEU A 887 -20.11 -5.51 24.74
C LEU A 887 -21.30 -4.61 24.44
N GLN A 888 -22.43 -4.79 25.13
CA GLN A 888 -23.62 -3.96 24.91
C GLN A 888 -23.35 -2.47 25.18
N PRO A 889 -22.84 -2.04 26.35
CA PRO A 889 -22.55 -0.62 26.58
C PRO A 889 -21.55 -0.05 25.57
N ILE A 890 -20.52 -0.82 25.18
CA ILE A 890 -19.52 -0.39 24.20
C ILE A 890 -20.18 -0.19 22.82
N PHE A 891 -20.91 -1.18 22.31
CA PHE A 891 -21.54 -1.04 21.00
C PHE A 891 -22.63 0.04 20.99
N VAL A 892 -23.39 0.23 22.07
CA VAL A 892 -24.35 1.33 22.19
C VAL A 892 -23.62 2.68 22.10
N HIS A 893 -22.55 2.86 22.87
CA HIS A 893 -21.78 4.10 22.85
C HIS A 893 -21.11 4.34 21.49
N CYS A 894 -20.44 3.33 20.92
CA CYS A 894 -19.81 3.43 19.61
C CYS A 894 -20.81 3.72 18.50
N GLN A 895 -21.99 3.06 18.50
CA GLN A 895 -23.02 3.33 17.49
C GLN A 895 -23.50 4.78 17.58
N GLN A 896 -23.79 5.29 18.78
CA GLN A 896 -24.22 6.68 18.98
C GLN A 896 -23.15 7.70 18.58
N ALA A 897 -21.89 7.44 18.97
CA ALA A 897 -20.78 8.33 18.66
C ALA A 897 -20.48 8.36 17.15
N LEU A 898 -20.45 7.20 16.49
CA LEU A 898 -20.21 7.09 15.06
C LEU A 898 -21.35 7.71 14.25
N ASP A 899 -22.61 7.43 14.58
CA ASP A 899 -23.77 8.00 13.89
C ASP A 899 -23.79 9.53 13.98
N TYR A 900 -23.57 10.08 15.19
CA TYR A 900 -23.49 11.52 15.39
C TYR A 900 -22.34 12.15 14.60
N SER A 901 -21.13 11.59 14.71
CA SER A 901 -19.95 12.18 14.08
C SER A 901 -19.94 12.04 12.56
N TRP A 902 -20.38 10.91 12.00
CA TRP A 902 -20.53 10.75 10.55
C TRP A 902 -21.65 11.63 10.01
N SER A 903 -22.78 11.74 10.71
CA SER A 903 -23.86 12.65 10.32
C SER A 903 -23.41 14.11 10.30
N SER A 904 -22.62 14.52 11.31
CA SER A 904 -22.03 15.86 11.37
C SER A 904 -21.01 16.08 10.25
N LEU A 905 -20.14 15.11 9.99
CA LEU A 905 -19.13 15.20 8.91
C LEU A 905 -19.81 15.31 7.54
N LEU A 906 -20.82 14.49 7.27
CA LEU A 906 -21.51 14.46 5.97
C LEU A 906 -22.40 15.70 5.72
N ARG A 907 -22.93 16.35 6.76
CA ARG A 907 -23.81 17.52 6.63
C ARG A 907 -23.09 18.85 6.79
N GLU A 908 -22.15 18.93 7.73
CA GLU A 908 -21.51 20.18 8.16
C GLU A 908 -20.01 20.24 7.82
N GLY A 909 -19.42 19.14 7.33
CA GLY A 909 -17.97 19.05 7.04
C GLY A 909 -17.10 18.85 8.28
N ARG A 910 -17.68 18.66 9.47
CA ARG A 910 -16.94 18.52 10.73
C ARG A 910 -17.43 17.32 11.51
N ALA A 911 -16.52 16.46 11.99
CA ALA A 911 -16.91 15.25 12.72
C ALA A 911 -17.41 15.54 14.14
N LYS A 912 -16.99 16.67 14.76
CA LYS A 912 -17.41 17.10 16.11
C LYS A 912 -17.44 15.93 17.12
N VAL A 913 -16.32 15.21 17.24
CA VAL A 913 -16.24 13.97 18.04
C VAL A 913 -16.71 14.23 19.47
N PRO A 914 -17.62 13.41 20.05
CA PRO A 914 -18.24 13.66 21.36
C PRO A 914 -17.24 13.85 22.51
N ASP A 915 -16.10 13.18 22.43
CA ASP A 915 -15.01 13.29 23.39
C ASP A 915 -14.03 14.38 22.95
N SER A 916 -14.27 15.61 23.38
CA SER A 916 -13.39 16.75 23.08
C SER A 916 -11.98 16.52 23.66
N PHE A 917 -11.00 16.21 22.80
CA PHE A 917 -9.58 16.08 23.13
C PHE A 917 -8.90 17.44 23.40
N GLY A 918 -9.48 18.25 24.29
CA GLY A 918 -9.03 19.61 24.59
C GLY A 918 -9.14 20.57 23.40
N ASN A 919 -8.82 21.85 23.63
CA ASN A 919 -8.72 22.83 22.55
C ASN A 919 -7.55 22.44 21.63
N ILE A 920 -7.84 21.85 20.48
CA ILE A 920 -6.85 21.58 19.45
C ILE A 920 -6.42 22.93 18.87
N SER A 921 -5.24 23.41 19.25
CA SER A 921 -4.67 24.64 18.72
C SER A 921 -4.06 24.39 17.33
N GLY A 922 -4.72 24.87 16.27
CA GLY A 922 -4.26 24.75 14.88
C GLY A 922 -5.12 25.59 13.93
N SER A 923 -4.76 25.66 12.65
CA SER A 923 -5.68 26.19 11.64
C SER A 923 -6.91 25.28 11.55
N GLU A 924 -8.08 25.86 11.29
CA GLU A 924 -9.36 25.13 11.25
C GLU A 924 -9.31 23.89 10.33
N LEU A 925 -8.60 24.00 9.20
CA LEU A 925 -8.35 22.90 8.27
C LEU A 925 -7.57 21.73 8.87
N LYS A 926 -6.53 21.99 9.69
CA LYS A 926 -5.75 20.91 10.33
C LYS A 926 -6.60 20.17 11.36
N VAL A 927 -7.44 20.90 12.08
CA VAL A 927 -8.36 20.31 13.07
C VAL A 927 -9.41 19.44 12.36
N GLU A 928 -9.97 19.90 11.26
CA GLU A 928 -10.93 19.14 10.44
C GLU A 928 -10.33 17.82 9.93
N VAL A 929 -9.12 17.87 9.35
CA VAL A 929 -8.42 16.66 8.84
C VAL A 929 -8.12 15.67 9.96
N MET A 930 -7.70 16.16 11.13
CA MET A 930 -7.45 15.32 12.30
C MET A 930 -8.75 14.67 12.83
N GLU A 931 -9.83 15.45 12.94
CA GLU A 931 -11.15 14.97 13.35
C GLU A 931 -11.65 13.87 12.42
N GLU A 932 -11.54 14.07 11.10
CA GLU A 932 -11.92 13.07 10.10
C GLU A 932 -11.07 11.80 10.22
N LYS A 933 -9.74 11.93 10.36
CA LYS A 933 -8.85 10.77 10.48
C LYS A 933 -9.17 9.94 11.73
N LEU A 934 -9.37 10.60 12.88
CA LEU A 934 -9.75 9.93 14.13
C LEU A 934 -11.10 9.22 14.00
N LEU A 935 -12.09 9.83 13.33
CA LEU A 935 -13.38 9.21 13.07
C LEU A 935 -13.22 7.95 12.20
N ARG A 936 -12.43 8.02 11.13
CA ARG A 936 -12.14 6.87 10.25
C ARG A 936 -11.41 5.76 11.01
N ASP A 937 -10.39 6.08 11.79
CA ASP A 937 -9.65 5.10 12.59
C ASP A 937 -10.56 4.41 13.61
N LEU A 938 -11.39 5.16 14.34
CA LEU A 938 -12.37 4.59 15.27
C LEU A 938 -13.38 3.68 14.53
N THR A 939 -13.91 4.14 13.39
CA THR A 939 -14.84 3.36 12.55
C THR A 939 -14.20 2.03 12.13
N ARG A 940 -12.95 2.09 11.65
CA ARG A 940 -12.18 0.92 11.21
C ARG A 940 -11.92 -0.07 12.33
N GLU A 941 -11.62 0.40 13.55
CA GLU A 941 -11.42 -0.46 14.71
C GLU A 941 -12.73 -1.11 15.17
N VAL A 942 -13.84 -0.37 15.21
CA VAL A 942 -15.17 -0.94 15.54
C VAL A 942 -15.58 -2.00 14.50
N CYS A 943 -15.36 -1.73 13.21
CA CYS A 943 -15.58 -2.70 12.15
C CYS A 943 -14.63 -3.91 12.22
N SER A 944 -13.40 -3.71 12.69
CA SER A 944 -12.44 -4.79 12.96
C SER A 944 -12.94 -5.74 14.06
N VAL A 945 -13.59 -5.20 15.11
CA VAL A 945 -14.24 -6.03 16.13
C VAL A 945 -15.34 -6.89 15.51
N LEU A 946 -16.22 -6.31 14.67
CA LEU A 946 -17.26 -7.08 13.96
C LEU A 946 -16.66 -8.14 13.03
N TRP A 947 -15.56 -7.83 12.35
CA TRP A 947 -14.83 -8.79 11.53
C TRP A 947 -14.32 -9.97 12.35
N VAL A 948 -13.64 -9.72 13.47
CA VAL A 948 -13.11 -10.76 14.35
C VAL A 948 -14.23 -11.66 14.85
N LEU A 949 -15.38 -11.08 15.24
CA LEU A 949 -16.58 -11.82 15.65
C LEU A 949 -17.12 -12.73 14.53
N ALA A 950 -16.89 -12.38 13.26
CA ALA A 950 -17.32 -13.14 12.09
C ALA A 950 -16.33 -14.22 11.62
N LEU A 951 -15.14 -14.32 12.22
CA LEU A 951 -14.11 -15.25 11.74
C LEU A 951 -14.63 -16.71 11.73
N PRO A 952 -14.33 -17.50 10.68
CA PRO A 952 -14.82 -18.87 10.58
C PRO A 952 -14.43 -19.75 11.77
N GLY A 953 -13.25 -19.52 12.36
CA GLY A 953 -12.77 -20.25 13.53
C GLY A 953 -13.64 -20.07 14.78
N LEU A 954 -14.31 -18.91 14.93
CA LEU A 954 -15.24 -18.62 16.03
C LEU A 954 -16.71 -19.00 15.69
N ASN A 955 -16.95 -19.40 14.44
CA ASN A 955 -18.27 -19.68 13.90
C ASN A 955 -18.37 -21.02 13.18
N SER A 956 -17.66 -22.04 13.69
CA SER A 956 -17.62 -23.38 13.12
C SER A 956 -19.00 -24.06 12.96
N GLY A 957 -20.00 -23.63 13.73
CA GLY A 957 -21.37 -24.12 13.61
C GLY A 957 -22.20 -23.54 12.46
N LEU A 958 -21.69 -22.52 11.74
CA LEU A 958 -22.39 -21.97 10.58
C LEU A 958 -22.13 -22.85 9.34
N PRO A 959 -23.19 -23.34 8.67
CA PRO A 959 -23.04 -24.13 7.44
C PRO A 959 -22.53 -23.26 6.29
N SER A 960 -21.70 -23.83 5.40
CA SER A 960 -21.33 -23.14 4.17
C SER A 960 -22.53 -23.03 3.22
N LEU A 961 -22.65 -21.92 2.51
CA LEU A 961 -23.77 -21.65 1.60
C LEU A 961 -23.83 -22.69 0.46
N GLU A 962 -22.68 -23.22 0.05
CA GLU A 962 -22.58 -24.30 -0.94
C GLU A 962 -23.17 -25.64 -0.45
N GLN A 963 -23.10 -25.92 0.85
CA GLN A 963 -23.72 -27.12 1.45
C GLN A 963 -25.24 -26.99 1.56
N LEU A 964 -25.78 -25.77 1.53
CA LEU A 964 -27.21 -25.47 1.68
C LEU A 964 -28.00 -25.55 0.35
N GLY A 965 -27.34 -25.51 -0.82
CA GLY A 965 -27.97 -25.74 -2.12
C GLY A 965 -29.03 -24.71 -2.57
N PRO A 966 -29.14 -24.35 -3.87
CA PRO A 966 -30.01 -23.23 -4.27
C PRO A 966 -31.52 -23.49 -4.24
N VAL A 967 -32.02 -24.71 -4.42
CA VAL A 967 -33.46 -24.90 -4.71
C VAL A 967 -33.94 -26.28 -4.22
N ASN A 968 -35.00 -26.30 -3.39
CA ASN A 968 -35.90 -27.44 -3.11
C ASN A 968 -35.48 -28.59 -2.16
N ARG A 969 -34.54 -28.45 -1.21
CA ARG A 969 -34.27 -29.56 -0.24
C ARG A 969 -34.29 -29.26 1.26
N ILE A 970 -34.67 -28.06 1.72
CA ILE A 970 -34.43 -27.69 3.14
C ILE A 970 -35.63 -27.04 3.84
N ASP A 971 -36.79 -27.67 3.80
CA ASP A 971 -37.76 -27.49 4.90
C ASP A 971 -37.41 -28.36 6.11
N SER A 972 -36.51 -29.35 5.96
CA SER A 972 -36.21 -30.34 7.01
C SER A 972 -34.96 -30.06 7.87
N SER A 973 -34.29 -28.90 7.77
CA SER A 973 -33.06 -28.64 8.55
C SER A 973 -32.89 -27.24 9.17
N LEU A 974 -33.94 -26.39 9.18
CA LEU A 974 -33.87 -25.10 9.86
C LEU A 974 -33.73 -25.33 11.37
N LYS A 975 -32.69 -24.76 11.99
CA LYS A 975 -32.48 -24.88 13.44
C LYS A 975 -32.93 -23.63 14.18
N SER A 976 -33.26 -23.76 15.46
CA SER A 976 -33.47 -22.60 16.33
C SER A 976 -32.17 -21.81 16.48
N LEU A 977 -32.27 -20.49 16.67
CA LEU A 977 -31.09 -19.64 16.87
C LEU A 977 -30.27 -20.07 18.10
N GLU A 978 -30.93 -20.57 19.13
CA GLU A 978 -30.32 -21.14 20.34
C GLU A 978 -29.35 -22.29 20.05
N SER A 979 -29.63 -23.10 19.03
CA SER A 979 -28.74 -24.21 18.65
C SER A 979 -27.37 -23.75 18.12
N PHE A 980 -27.28 -22.49 17.67
CA PHE A 980 -26.03 -21.91 17.18
C PHE A 980 -25.24 -21.20 18.28
N ALA A 981 -25.85 -20.92 19.44
CA ALA A 981 -25.23 -20.17 20.55
C ALA A 981 -23.92 -20.77 21.04
N SER A 982 -23.83 -22.11 21.07
CA SER A 982 -22.66 -22.84 21.56
C SER A 982 -21.58 -23.06 20.50
N SER A 983 -21.90 -22.84 19.22
CA SER A 983 -21.02 -23.17 18.08
C SER A 983 -20.72 -21.97 17.16
N SER A 984 -21.37 -20.83 17.39
CA SER A 984 -21.20 -19.59 16.63
C SER A 984 -21.32 -18.38 17.54
N LEU A 985 -20.25 -17.59 17.60
CA LEU A 985 -20.23 -16.33 18.33
C LEU A 985 -21.18 -15.28 17.72
N THR A 986 -21.34 -15.27 16.39
CA THR A 986 -22.35 -14.42 15.72
C THR A 986 -23.77 -14.86 16.10
N GLY A 987 -24.06 -16.16 16.07
CA GLY A 987 -25.34 -16.70 16.52
C GLY A 987 -25.63 -16.38 17.98
N PHE A 988 -24.59 -16.48 18.82
CA PHE A 988 -24.64 -16.09 20.22
C PHE A 988 -24.93 -14.60 20.43
N LEU A 989 -24.29 -13.72 19.65
CA LEU A 989 -24.53 -12.27 19.72
C LEU A 989 -25.96 -11.93 19.29
N MET A 990 -26.49 -12.60 18.26
CA MET A 990 -27.87 -12.41 17.78
C MET A 990 -28.95 -12.86 18.77
N LEU A 991 -28.64 -13.69 19.77
CA LEU A 991 -29.56 -14.02 20.87
C LEU A 991 -29.74 -12.85 21.84
N ASN A 992 -28.71 -12.02 22.01
CA ASN A 992 -28.69 -10.91 22.95
C ASN A 992 -29.14 -9.62 22.24
N VAL A 993 -30.44 -9.35 22.24
CA VAL A 993 -31.05 -8.22 21.51
C VAL A 993 -30.39 -6.87 21.82
N GLY A 994 -30.01 -6.64 23.09
CA GLY A 994 -29.34 -5.41 23.53
C GLY A 994 -27.98 -5.16 22.88
N THR A 995 -27.23 -6.22 22.58
CA THR A 995 -25.92 -6.14 21.90
C THR A 995 -26.07 -6.24 20.38
N ALA A 996 -27.04 -7.04 19.91
CA ALA A 996 -27.28 -7.26 18.50
C ALA A 996 -27.73 -5.99 17.79
N LEU A 997 -28.67 -5.24 18.37
CA LEU A 997 -29.27 -4.08 17.69
C LEU A 997 -28.23 -3.00 17.31
N PRO A 998 -27.34 -2.53 18.21
CA PRO A 998 -26.31 -1.56 17.84
C PRO A 998 -25.30 -2.13 16.82
N ALA A 999 -24.92 -3.40 16.92
CA ALA A 999 -24.02 -4.03 15.96
C ALA A 999 -24.63 -4.12 14.54
N LEU A 1000 -25.93 -4.46 14.45
CA LEU A 1000 -26.68 -4.49 13.21
C LEU A 1000 -26.84 -3.08 12.60
N ARG A 1001 -27.07 -2.06 13.43
CA ARG A 1001 -27.11 -0.65 12.98
C ARG A 1001 -25.78 -0.20 12.39
N ILE A 1002 -24.67 -0.42 13.10
CA ILE A 1002 -23.32 -0.11 12.58
C ILE A 1002 -23.11 -0.80 11.23
N THR A 1003 -23.51 -2.07 11.10
CA THR A 1003 -23.34 -2.86 9.85
C THR A 1003 -24.04 -2.21 8.66
N VAL A 1004 -25.23 -1.62 8.86
CA VAL A 1004 -26.03 -0.93 7.83
C VAL A 1004 -25.48 0.47 7.55
N GLU A 1005 -25.17 1.23 8.60
CA GLU A 1005 -24.70 2.61 8.52
C GLU A 1005 -23.34 2.73 7.80
N VAL A 1006 -22.44 1.74 7.96
CA VAL A 1006 -21.11 1.70 7.33
C VAL A 1006 -21.17 1.84 5.81
N PHE A 1007 -22.20 1.33 5.14
CA PHE A 1007 -22.34 1.45 3.69
C PHE A 1007 -22.68 2.88 3.23
N SER A 1008 -23.17 3.73 4.13
CA SER A 1008 -23.40 5.15 3.89
C SER A 1008 -22.18 6.02 4.19
N TRP A 1009 -21.25 5.53 5.01
CA TRP A 1009 -20.03 6.24 5.38
C TRP A 1009 -18.99 6.15 4.26
N THR A 1010 -18.28 7.25 4.00
CA THR A 1010 -17.33 7.36 2.87
C THR A 1010 -15.97 6.71 3.19
N ASP A 1011 -15.95 5.49 3.75
CA ASP A 1011 -14.73 4.74 4.11
C ASP A 1011 -14.73 3.28 3.60
N SER A 1012 -14.06 3.03 2.47
CA SER A 1012 -14.02 1.71 1.83
C SER A 1012 -13.24 0.66 2.62
N GLU A 1013 -12.30 1.07 3.48
CA GLU A 1013 -11.58 0.12 4.35
C GLU A 1013 -12.50 -0.42 5.45
N ALA A 1014 -13.34 0.44 6.03
CA ALA A 1014 -14.35 0.03 7.00
C ALA A 1014 -15.36 -0.94 6.37
N VAL A 1015 -15.82 -0.66 5.15
CA VAL A 1015 -16.70 -1.56 4.38
C VAL A 1015 -16.03 -2.93 4.18
N THR A 1016 -14.75 -2.96 3.79
CA THR A 1016 -13.98 -4.20 3.61
C THR A 1016 -13.94 -5.04 4.88
N LYS A 1017 -13.77 -4.40 6.06
CA LYS A 1017 -13.77 -5.10 7.37
C LYS A 1017 -15.15 -5.61 7.77
N VAL A 1018 -16.25 -4.96 7.38
CA VAL A 1018 -17.62 -5.38 7.75
C VAL A 1018 -18.16 -6.53 6.89
N ILE A 1019 -17.70 -6.68 5.64
CA ILE A 1019 -18.19 -7.70 4.70
C ILE A 1019 -18.22 -9.13 5.26
N PRO A 1020 -17.16 -9.63 5.94
CA PRO A 1020 -17.20 -10.96 6.56
C PRO A 1020 -18.33 -11.12 7.58
N PHE A 1021 -18.65 -10.07 8.34
CA PHE A 1021 -19.76 -10.07 9.29
C PHE A 1021 -21.11 -10.09 8.57
N CYS A 1022 -21.28 -9.32 7.48
CA CYS A 1022 -22.46 -9.40 6.61
C CYS A 1022 -22.66 -10.82 6.06
N GLY A 1023 -21.58 -11.45 5.58
CA GLY A 1023 -21.60 -12.85 5.16
C GLY A 1023 -22.12 -13.77 6.27
N ALA A 1024 -21.52 -13.71 7.46
CA ALA A 1024 -21.94 -14.52 8.60
C ALA A 1024 -23.42 -14.30 8.99
N LEU A 1025 -23.94 -13.07 8.89
CA LEU A 1025 -25.35 -12.76 9.10
C LEU A 1025 -26.25 -13.40 8.03
N ILE A 1026 -25.84 -13.40 6.76
CA ILE A 1026 -26.57 -14.08 5.67
C ILE A 1026 -26.61 -15.59 5.92
N HIS A 1027 -25.48 -16.22 6.22
CA HIS A 1027 -25.41 -17.65 6.57
C HIS A 1027 -26.37 -18.00 7.72
N LEU A 1028 -26.37 -17.17 8.78
CA LEU A 1028 -27.24 -17.35 9.94
C LEU A 1028 -28.72 -17.14 9.59
N ALA A 1029 -29.06 -16.14 8.78
CA ALA A 1029 -30.43 -15.88 8.33
C ALA A 1029 -30.99 -17.02 7.46
N VAL A 1030 -30.14 -17.64 6.63
CA VAL A 1030 -30.54 -18.78 5.79
C VAL A 1030 -30.75 -20.05 6.61
N ALA A 1031 -29.93 -20.27 7.65
CA ALA A 1031 -29.93 -21.48 8.47
C ALA A 1031 -30.92 -21.47 9.65
N THR A 1032 -31.39 -20.30 10.07
CA THR A 1032 -32.28 -20.14 11.24
C THR A 1032 -33.74 -19.94 10.85
N ASN A 1033 -34.66 -20.30 11.76
CA ASN A 1033 -36.09 -20.04 11.57
C ASN A 1033 -36.54 -18.62 12.01
N ARG A 1034 -35.63 -17.71 12.39
CA ARG A 1034 -36.01 -16.38 12.93
C ARG A 1034 -36.43 -15.43 11.79
N ALA A 1035 -37.71 -15.02 11.78
CA ALA A 1035 -38.25 -14.15 10.74
C ALA A 1035 -37.64 -12.74 10.78
N GLU A 1036 -37.45 -12.15 11.95
CA GLU A 1036 -36.86 -10.80 12.12
C GLU A 1036 -35.47 -10.69 11.49
N LEU A 1037 -34.61 -11.70 11.67
CA LEU A 1037 -33.27 -11.71 11.10
C LEU A 1037 -33.30 -11.85 9.57
N ARG A 1038 -34.22 -12.68 9.04
CA ARG A 1038 -34.43 -12.82 7.60
C ARG A 1038 -34.94 -11.52 6.97
N GLN A 1039 -35.87 -10.83 7.64
CA GLN A 1039 -36.40 -9.55 7.19
C GLN A 1039 -35.31 -8.46 7.22
N PHE A 1040 -34.52 -8.39 8.30
CA PHE A 1040 -33.39 -7.45 8.38
C PHE A 1040 -32.37 -7.68 7.26
N VAL A 1041 -31.97 -8.94 7.02
CA VAL A 1041 -30.99 -9.26 5.96
C VAL A 1041 -31.58 -9.01 4.56
N GLY A 1042 -32.84 -9.39 4.34
CA GLY A 1042 -33.50 -9.28 3.04
C GLY A 1042 -33.96 -7.87 2.68
N ASN A 1043 -34.16 -6.99 3.65
CA ASN A 1043 -34.60 -5.60 3.45
C ASN A 1043 -33.47 -4.61 3.77
N ASP A 1044 -33.17 -4.42 5.05
CA ASP A 1044 -32.29 -3.34 5.53
C ASP A 1044 -30.86 -3.52 5.04
N LEU A 1045 -30.25 -4.69 5.29
CA LEU A 1045 -28.88 -4.98 4.86
C LEU A 1045 -28.77 -4.97 3.34
N PHE A 1046 -29.74 -5.55 2.64
CA PHE A 1046 -29.73 -5.61 1.18
C PHE A 1046 -29.82 -4.22 0.54
N SER A 1047 -30.73 -3.37 1.04
CA SER A 1047 -30.86 -1.98 0.62
C SER A 1047 -29.58 -1.19 0.91
N SER A 1048 -28.96 -1.37 2.08
CA SER A 1048 -27.71 -0.69 2.43
C SER A 1048 -26.54 -1.11 1.57
N ILE A 1049 -26.41 -2.40 1.21
CA ILE A 1049 -25.35 -2.85 0.28
C ILE A 1049 -25.54 -2.22 -1.10
N ILE A 1050 -26.78 -2.13 -1.61
CA ILE A 1050 -27.08 -1.46 -2.88
C ILE A 1050 -26.77 0.04 -2.79
N GLN A 1051 -27.12 0.70 -1.68
CA GLN A 1051 -26.73 2.09 -1.43
C GLN A 1051 -25.20 2.24 -1.36
N GLY A 1052 -24.48 1.30 -0.76
CA GLY A 1052 -23.02 1.29 -0.72
C GLY A 1052 -22.38 1.24 -2.11
N LEU A 1053 -23.04 0.63 -3.09
CA LEU A 1053 -22.61 0.64 -4.51
C LEU A 1053 -22.81 2.01 -5.20
N SER A 1054 -23.54 2.95 -4.59
CA SER A 1054 -23.63 4.34 -5.06
C SER A 1054 -22.42 5.20 -4.66
N VAL A 1055 -21.63 4.75 -3.68
CA VAL A 1055 -20.42 5.44 -3.20
C VAL A 1055 -19.22 5.06 -4.07
N GLU A 1056 -18.61 6.03 -4.74
CA GLU A 1056 -17.49 5.83 -5.68
C GLU A 1056 -16.27 5.13 -5.02
N LEU A 1057 -15.97 5.44 -3.76
CA LEU A 1057 -14.86 4.84 -3.01
C LEU A 1057 -14.98 3.32 -2.85
N ASN A 1058 -16.19 2.77 -2.92
CA ASN A 1058 -16.45 1.34 -2.78
C ASN A 1058 -16.22 0.54 -4.06
N ALA A 1059 -15.76 1.17 -5.14
CA ALA A 1059 -15.57 0.52 -6.42
C ALA A 1059 -14.57 -0.66 -6.37
N VAL A 1060 -13.54 -0.59 -5.51
CA VAL A 1060 -12.56 -1.68 -5.28
C VAL A 1060 -13.25 -2.92 -4.69
N VAL A 1061 -14.27 -2.71 -3.87
CA VAL A 1061 -14.98 -3.74 -3.12
C VAL A 1061 -16.28 -4.17 -3.84
N SER A 1062 -16.61 -3.53 -4.97
CA SER A 1062 -17.87 -3.73 -5.70
C SER A 1062 -18.15 -5.20 -6.07
N ALA A 1063 -17.11 -5.97 -6.40
CA ALA A 1063 -17.25 -7.40 -6.73
C ALA A 1063 -17.68 -8.26 -5.53
N GLU A 1064 -17.25 -7.90 -4.33
CA GLU A 1064 -17.66 -8.58 -3.08
C GLU A 1064 -19.06 -8.16 -2.67
N LEU A 1065 -19.40 -6.87 -2.78
CA LEU A 1065 -20.75 -6.36 -2.53
C LEU A 1065 -21.79 -6.99 -3.47
N ILE A 1066 -21.49 -7.09 -4.79
CA ILE A 1066 -22.33 -7.84 -5.73
C ILE A 1066 -22.45 -9.31 -5.33
N GLY A 1067 -21.38 -9.89 -4.79
CA GLY A 1067 -21.39 -11.24 -4.24
C GLY A 1067 -22.41 -11.40 -3.12
N LEU A 1068 -22.40 -10.49 -2.14
CA LEU A 1068 -23.38 -10.48 -1.04
C LEU A 1068 -24.82 -10.27 -1.56
N CYS A 1069 -25.03 -9.34 -2.50
CA CYS A 1069 -26.34 -9.14 -3.14
C CYS A 1069 -26.85 -10.43 -3.81
N ARG A 1070 -25.98 -11.14 -4.53
CA ARG A 1070 -26.30 -12.42 -5.17
C ARG A 1070 -26.65 -13.49 -4.12
N GLU A 1071 -25.93 -13.55 -3.01
CA GLU A 1071 -26.21 -14.51 -1.93
C GLU A 1071 -27.55 -14.23 -1.24
N ILE A 1072 -27.83 -12.97 -0.91
CA ILE A 1072 -29.12 -12.57 -0.32
C ILE A 1072 -30.27 -12.96 -1.27
N TYR A 1073 -30.19 -12.56 -2.54
CA TYR A 1073 -31.25 -12.85 -3.50
C TYR A 1073 -31.43 -14.36 -3.70
N LEU A 1074 -30.36 -15.11 -3.94
CA LEU A 1074 -30.46 -16.53 -4.29
C LEU A 1074 -30.95 -17.42 -3.13
N TYR A 1075 -30.59 -17.11 -1.88
CA TYR A 1075 -30.95 -17.98 -0.74
C TYR A 1075 -32.14 -17.49 0.10
N LEU A 1076 -32.53 -16.21 -0.01
CA LEU A 1076 -33.63 -15.65 0.77
C LEU A 1076 -34.87 -15.27 -0.05
N SER A 1077 -34.77 -15.03 -1.37
CA SER A 1077 -35.91 -14.52 -2.17
C SER A 1077 -37.09 -15.51 -2.31
N ASP A 1078 -36.85 -16.81 -2.13
CA ASP A 1078 -37.89 -17.84 -2.08
C ASP A 1078 -38.51 -17.98 -0.68
N LYS A 1079 -37.78 -17.56 0.37
CA LYS A 1079 -38.18 -17.66 1.77
C LYS A 1079 -38.85 -16.39 2.30
N ASP A 1080 -38.54 -15.24 1.70
CA ASP A 1080 -39.04 -13.92 2.07
C ASP A 1080 -39.21 -13.07 0.80
N SER A 1081 -40.30 -12.31 0.70
CA SER A 1081 -40.56 -11.41 -0.42
C SER A 1081 -39.71 -10.12 -0.38
N ALA A 1082 -39.08 -9.81 0.76
CA ALA A 1082 -38.33 -8.56 0.96
C ALA A 1082 -37.25 -8.30 -0.10
N PRO A 1083 -36.36 -9.25 -0.47
CA PRO A 1083 -35.35 -9.00 -1.51
C PRO A 1083 -35.96 -8.61 -2.87
N LYS A 1084 -37.09 -9.22 -3.25
CA LYS A 1084 -37.79 -8.88 -4.50
C LYS A 1084 -38.40 -7.48 -4.43
N GLN A 1085 -38.96 -7.11 -3.28
CA GLN A 1085 -39.53 -5.77 -3.05
C GLN A 1085 -38.47 -4.67 -3.08
N VAL A 1086 -37.28 -4.90 -2.50
CA VAL A 1086 -36.17 -3.94 -2.52
C VAL A 1086 -35.75 -3.66 -3.97
N LEU A 1087 -35.56 -4.69 -4.79
CA LEU A 1087 -35.21 -4.49 -6.19
C LEU A 1087 -36.32 -3.74 -6.95
N LEU A 1088 -37.60 -4.07 -6.71
CA LEU A 1088 -38.75 -3.36 -7.31
C LEU A 1088 -38.90 -1.91 -6.85
N SER A 1089 -38.28 -1.52 -5.74
CA SER A 1089 -38.26 -0.14 -5.26
C SER A 1089 -37.24 0.76 -5.99
N LEU A 1090 -36.37 0.18 -6.82
CA LEU A 1090 -35.39 0.93 -7.60
C LEU A 1090 -36.06 1.70 -8.76
N SER A 1091 -35.58 2.91 -9.04
CA SER A 1091 -36.28 3.91 -9.86
C SER A 1091 -36.68 3.45 -11.26
N ASP A 1092 -35.92 2.52 -11.86
CA ASP A 1092 -36.08 2.13 -13.27
C ASP A 1092 -36.39 0.63 -13.46
N MET A 1093 -36.73 -0.11 -12.39
CA MET A 1093 -36.92 -1.56 -12.47
C MET A 1093 -38.38 -1.97 -12.74
N LYS A 1094 -38.63 -2.80 -13.76
CA LYS A 1094 -39.96 -3.37 -14.05
C LYS A 1094 -40.09 -4.81 -13.56
N GLN A 1095 -41.33 -5.25 -13.37
CA GLN A 1095 -41.63 -6.65 -13.02
C GLN A 1095 -41.12 -7.64 -14.08
N GLU A 1096 -41.14 -7.24 -15.36
CA GLU A 1096 -40.66 -8.06 -16.48
C GLU A 1096 -39.14 -8.28 -16.44
N ASP A 1097 -38.38 -7.26 -16.03
CA ASP A 1097 -36.92 -7.34 -15.91
C ASP A 1097 -36.50 -8.33 -14.82
N LEU A 1098 -37.24 -8.35 -13.71
CA LEU A 1098 -37.01 -9.30 -12.61
C LEU A 1098 -37.33 -10.74 -13.03
N LEU A 1099 -38.40 -10.95 -13.81
CA LEU A 1099 -38.75 -12.27 -14.35
C LEU A 1099 -37.69 -12.77 -15.34
N ALA A 1100 -37.17 -11.89 -16.21
CA ALA A 1100 -36.08 -12.23 -17.12
C ALA A 1100 -34.80 -12.59 -16.35
N PHE A 1101 -34.52 -11.88 -15.25
CA PHE A 1101 -33.39 -12.17 -14.38
C PHE A 1101 -33.53 -13.54 -13.68
N ASP A 1102 -34.70 -13.87 -13.14
CA ASP A 1102 -34.98 -15.17 -12.52
C ASP A 1102 -34.79 -16.33 -13.52
N ASP A 1103 -35.24 -16.14 -14.76
CA ASP A 1103 -35.02 -17.10 -15.86
C ASP A 1103 -33.52 -17.26 -16.19
N CYS A 1104 -32.76 -16.16 -16.27
CA CYS A 1104 -31.30 -16.21 -16.47
C CYS A 1104 -30.58 -16.92 -15.31
N LEU A 1105 -30.98 -16.68 -14.06
CA LEU A 1105 -30.38 -17.35 -12.89
C LEU A 1105 -30.67 -18.86 -12.89
N SER A 1106 -31.87 -19.27 -13.30
CA SER A 1106 -32.26 -20.68 -13.35
C SER A 1106 -31.45 -21.50 -14.37
N LYS A 1107 -30.97 -20.84 -15.43
CA LYS A 1107 -30.22 -21.47 -16.55
C LYS A 1107 -28.74 -21.68 -16.23
N THR A 1108 -28.23 -21.08 -15.17
CA THR A 1108 -26.80 -20.97 -14.91
C THR A 1108 -26.44 -21.34 -13.48
N ALA A 1109 -25.63 -22.39 -13.29
CA ALA A 1109 -25.13 -22.80 -11.97
C ALA A 1109 -23.81 -22.13 -11.57
N SER A 1110 -23.15 -21.41 -12.49
CA SER A 1110 -21.84 -20.77 -12.25
C SER A 1110 -21.98 -19.52 -11.38
N PRO A 1111 -21.32 -19.46 -10.19
CA PRO A 1111 -21.37 -18.27 -9.32
C PRO A 1111 -20.83 -17.00 -10.01
N LYS A 1112 -19.87 -17.15 -10.92
CA LYS A 1112 -19.27 -16.02 -11.66
C LYS A 1112 -20.27 -15.40 -12.63
N GLU A 1113 -21.03 -16.22 -13.34
CA GLU A 1113 -22.04 -15.76 -14.29
C GLU A 1113 -23.26 -15.20 -13.56
N GLN A 1114 -23.68 -15.82 -12.44
CA GLN A 1114 -24.74 -15.28 -11.58
C GLN A 1114 -24.38 -13.90 -11.02
N LYS A 1115 -23.13 -13.68 -10.59
CA LYS A 1115 -22.64 -12.34 -10.19
C LYS A 1115 -22.71 -11.34 -11.35
N GLN A 1116 -22.39 -11.77 -12.57
CA GLN A 1116 -22.48 -10.91 -13.75
C GLN A 1116 -23.93 -10.54 -14.06
N HIS A 1117 -24.86 -11.49 -13.99
CA HIS A 1117 -26.28 -11.20 -14.17
C HIS A 1117 -26.78 -10.22 -13.10
N MET A 1118 -26.40 -10.41 -11.83
CA MET A 1118 -26.77 -9.49 -10.75
C MET A 1118 -26.22 -8.07 -11.00
N ARG A 1119 -24.97 -7.96 -11.46
CA ARG A 1119 -24.39 -6.67 -11.86
C ARG A 1119 -25.19 -6.00 -12.97
N ASN A 1120 -25.55 -6.75 -14.01
CA ASN A 1120 -26.31 -6.22 -15.15
C ASN A 1120 -27.70 -5.74 -14.72
N LEU A 1121 -28.39 -6.50 -13.86
CA LEU A 1121 -29.69 -6.10 -13.32
C LEU A 1121 -29.59 -4.79 -12.52
N LEU A 1122 -28.61 -4.68 -11.63
CA LEU A 1122 -28.43 -3.48 -10.81
C LEU A 1122 -28.10 -2.25 -11.66
N LEU A 1123 -27.26 -2.39 -12.70
CA LEU A 1123 -26.98 -1.32 -13.66
C LEU A 1123 -28.23 -0.89 -14.43
N LEU A 1124 -29.07 -1.85 -14.84
CA LEU A 1124 -30.34 -1.56 -15.52
C LEU A 1124 -31.33 -0.84 -14.59
N ALA A 1125 -31.42 -1.27 -13.33
CA ALA A 1125 -32.39 -0.76 -12.36
C ALA A 1125 -32.06 0.63 -11.78
N THR A 1126 -30.81 1.08 -11.87
CA THR A 1126 -30.32 2.31 -11.23
C THR A 1126 -29.60 3.28 -12.17
N GLY A 1127 -29.33 2.86 -13.41
CA GLY A 1127 -28.54 3.63 -14.38
C GLY A 1127 -27.16 4.01 -13.85
N ASN A 1128 -26.76 5.26 -14.08
CA ASN A 1128 -25.45 5.79 -13.68
C ASN A 1128 -25.33 6.15 -12.18
N LYS A 1129 -26.34 5.84 -11.35
CA LYS A 1129 -26.32 6.18 -9.91
C LYS A 1129 -25.38 5.29 -9.10
N LEU A 1130 -25.09 4.07 -9.57
CA LEU A 1130 -24.14 3.15 -8.93
C LEU A 1130 -22.70 3.44 -9.34
N LYS A 1131 -22.15 4.54 -8.80
CA LYS A 1131 -20.79 5.01 -9.12
C LYS A 1131 -19.71 3.96 -8.85
N ALA A 1132 -19.92 3.02 -7.93
CA ALA A 1132 -18.97 1.92 -7.69
C ALA A 1132 -18.93 0.88 -8.83
N LEU A 1133 -20.01 0.80 -9.63
CA LEU A 1133 -20.16 -0.13 -10.76
C LEU A 1133 -19.88 0.51 -12.11
N ALA A 1134 -19.84 1.85 -12.18
CA ALA A 1134 -19.22 2.55 -13.30
C ALA A 1134 -17.79 1.99 -13.46
N SER A 1135 -17.35 1.78 -14.70
CA SER A 1135 -15.99 1.33 -14.98
C SER A 1135 -15.04 2.23 -14.19
N GLN A 1136 -14.38 1.66 -13.17
CA GLN A 1136 -13.40 2.41 -12.42
C GLN A 1136 -12.50 3.08 -13.43
N LYS A 1137 -12.28 4.38 -13.25
CA LYS A 1137 -11.05 5.00 -13.72
C LYS A 1137 -9.96 4.05 -13.26
N THR A 1138 -9.36 3.31 -14.17
CA THR A 1138 -7.98 2.93 -14.03
C THR A 1138 -7.20 4.25 -14.04
N THR A 1139 -7.25 4.96 -12.92
CA THR A 1139 -6.19 5.84 -12.46
C THR A 1139 -4.91 5.05 -12.16
N ASN A 1140 -4.85 3.77 -12.54
CA ASN A 1140 -3.65 2.98 -12.78
C ASN A 1140 -3.29 2.80 -14.27
N ILE A 1141 -3.90 3.54 -15.21
CA ILE A 1141 -3.48 3.60 -16.63
C ILE A 1141 -2.94 4.99 -17.02
N ILE A 1142 -2.82 5.91 -16.06
CA ILE A 1142 -1.83 7.00 -16.13
C ILE A 1142 -0.98 6.98 -14.85
N THR A 1143 -0.18 5.93 -14.68
CA THR A 1143 0.99 5.95 -13.78
C THR A 1143 2.30 6.24 -14.52
N ASN A 1144 2.24 6.71 -15.77
CA ASN A 1144 3.42 7.17 -16.52
C ASN A 1144 3.46 8.67 -16.82
N VAL A 1145 2.49 9.46 -16.34
CA VAL A 1145 2.78 10.87 -16.06
C VAL A 1145 3.40 10.88 -14.68
N THR A 1146 4.73 10.93 -14.64
CA THR A 1146 5.40 11.50 -13.48
C THR A 1146 4.68 12.80 -13.15
N THR A 1147 4.14 12.92 -11.95
CA THR A 1147 3.66 14.19 -11.40
C THR A 1147 4.82 15.18 -11.39
N ARG A 1148 5.07 15.82 -12.53
CA ARG A 1148 5.84 17.05 -12.63
C ARG A 1148 4.92 18.12 -12.08
N ASN A 1149 5.03 18.36 -10.77
CA ASN A 1149 4.69 19.66 -10.21
C ASN A 1149 5.58 20.69 -10.92
N ARG A 1150 5.09 21.32 -11.99
CA ARG A 1150 5.57 22.65 -12.38
C ARG A 1150 5.10 23.60 -11.28
N GLY A 1151 5.86 23.67 -10.19
CA GLY A 1151 5.71 24.73 -9.20
C GLY A 1151 6.14 26.03 -9.84
N THR A 1152 5.19 26.78 -10.40
CA THR A 1152 5.35 28.21 -10.65
C THR A 1152 5.34 28.88 -9.28
N VAL A 1153 6.53 29.07 -8.70
CA VAL A 1153 6.73 30.05 -7.63
C VAL A 1153 6.39 31.40 -8.24
N ALA A 1154 5.29 32.00 -7.80
CA ALA A 1154 4.89 33.34 -8.16
C ALA A 1154 5.95 34.34 -7.64
N HIS A 1155 6.84 34.78 -8.53
CA HIS A 1155 7.57 36.03 -8.35
C HIS A 1155 6.77 37.16 -9.02
N ASN A 1156 6.37 38.14 -8.19
CA ASN A 1156 5.71 39.37 -8.61
C ASN A 1156 6.60 40.21 -9.55
N GLY A 1157 6.09 40.60 -10.73
CA GLY A 1157 6.59 41.73 -11.53
C GLY A 1157 6.67 41.47 -13.04
N PRO A 1158 6.35 42.44 -13.92
CA PRO A 1158 5.71 42.17 -15.21
C PRO A 1158 6.67 42.18 -16.40
N SER A 1159 6.47 41.25 -17.34
CA SER A 1159 6.48 41.51 -18.79
C SER A 1159 6.20 40.20 -19.53
N ALA A 1160 5.34 40.31 -20.53
CA ALA A 1160 4.99 39.24 -21.45
C ALA A 1160 6.19 38.96 -22.37
N GLU A 1161 6.62 37.70 -22.43
CA GLU A 1161 7.26 37.09 -23.59
C GLU A 1161 6.93 35.59 -23.55
N GLU A 1162 6.37 35.11 -24.66
CA GLU A 1162 5.90 33.75 -24.88
C GLU A 1162 7.08 32.78 -24.95
N ASP A 1163 7.05 31.72 -24.13
CA ASP A 1163 8.06 30.66 -24.09
C ASP A 1163 7.78 29.66 -25.23
N ASP A 1164 8.22 30.00 -26.45
CA ASP A 1164 8.06 29.24 -27.69
C ASP A 1164 9.37 28.51 -28.09
N HIS A 1165 9.96 27.82 -27.12
CA HIS A 1165 11.24 27.10 -27.30
C HIS A 1165 11.04 25.59 -27.54
N ILE A 1166 10.61 25.22 -28.75
CA ILE A 1166 10.94 23.91 -29.34
C ILE A 1166 12.37 24.04 -29.90
N GLY A 1167 13.34 23.55 -29.12
CA GLY A 1167 14.77 23.68 -29.42
C GLY A 1167 15.22 22.78 -30.56
N LEU A 1168 15.63 23.38 -31.68
CA LEU A 1168 16.31 22.75 -32.83
C LEU A 1168 17.79 22.41 -32.54
N ALA A 1169 18.16 22.17 -31.28
CA ALA A 1169 19.56 22.02 -30.87
C ALA A 1169 20.15 20.62 -31.12
N GLY A 1170 19.31 19.63 -31.45
CA GLY A 1170 19.73 18.23 -31.63
C GLY A 1170 19.95 17.75 -33.06
N LEU A 1171 19.83 18.64 -34.06
CA LEU A 1171 19.98 18.28 -35.48
C LEU A 1171 21.41 18.50 -36.03
N SER A 1172 22.38 18.82 -35.15
CA SER A 1172 23.81 18.97 -35.50
C SER A 1172 24.67 17.82 -35.00
#